data_AF-A0A2A5VE15-F1
#
_entry.id   AF-A0A2A5VE15-F1
#
_cell.length_a   1.000
_cell.length_b   1.000
_cell.length_c   1.000
_cell.angle_alpha   90.00
_cell.angle_beta   90.00
_cell.angle_gamma   90.00
#
_symmetry.space_group_name_H-M   'P 1'
#
loop_
_entity.id
_entity.type
_entity.pdbx_description
1 polymer ?
#
loop_
_entity_poly.entity_id
_entity_poly.type
_entity_poly.pdbx_seq_one_letter_code
_entity_poly.pdbx_strand_id
1 'polypeptide(L)'
;MLNQSFLDIGQSNLEEVPDRRETDYEGSITYTDNHTYATIGSTDRSTTLVMPGGHDYARPLPLVVSLHGYSGWGSGNSNYMGLYDSVHQNEHLLLSPDGTVNWFLQRWWNATDACCNNFNSNVDDVGYLEDLIEEAVQNYGADPEGVVIMGLSNGGFMSHRMACDSGNSIRSIVSLNGATWDNFEYECPDFGRPNILHVHSTADGVIQYHGGSIGGSTYPSAMETVDHWANRSGCDSYMTFLGNIDVINSDGINETDSYENLNCSDGNRVAHWRINNGSHVPSLNDPEWAEMTLSWALSGFVRDSDGDGYRDDIDAFVYNSHEWSDNDEDGIGDNTDIDDDNDGLTDSEEASMGTDSLRWDTDNDDISDMDDCNPLNVTLFMDTDSDGLCDELDPDADNDGWINLDEFDCVTDWLDNLSIPSDLEGDGICDLVDTDDDNDGYLDYQDIFPENSSEWSDNDEDGIGDNADIDDDNDGWSDADEQLCGTDQWSVDSLPDDLDGDGTCNSLDADIDGDEYPNESDQYPLDSSEWNDTDGDGFGDVRDVFPEDPHEWNDTDGDGFGDIGDVFPEDPHEWNDTDGDLIGDNLDAFPTDRHEWNDTDGDGVGDNTDVFIENPNEWSDLDGDGVGDNADLFPVNPSEWIDTDGDGIGDNLDAFPMDIDEWIDDDGDGIGNNADAYPLDSSKWKEGPNYLIIGFVGALVTVAIITYIGRP
;
A
#
# COMPACT_ATOMS: atom_id res chain seq x y z
N MET A 1 17.48 -14.74 0.28
CA MET A 1 17.19 -16.03 -0.39
C MET A 1 18.24 -17.02 0.09
N LEU A 2 17.82 -18.11 0.77
CA LEU A 2 18.36 -18.52 2.07
C LEU A 2 17.85 -17.60 3.20
N ASN A 3 17.60 -18.08 4.43
CA ASN A 3 17.71 -19.47 4.93
C ASN A 3 16.56 -19.83 5.88
N GLN A 4 16.38 -21.12 6.20
CA GLN A 4 15.63 -21.52 7.41
C GLN A 4 16.51 -21.32 8.65
N SER A 5 15.88 -20.90 9.75
CA SER A 5 16.47 -20.89 11.09
C SER A 5 15.39 -21.30 12.10
N PHE A 6 15.35 -22.59 12.44
CA PHE A 6 14.80 -23.02 13.72
C PHE A 6 15.69 -22.43 14.82
N LEU A 7 15.09 -21.95 15.91
CA LEU A 7 15.77 -21.79 17.19
C LEU A 7 15.41 -22.97 18.09
N ASP A 8 16.39 -23.41 18.86
CA ASP A 8 16.40 -24.68 19.59
C ASP A 8 16.31 -24.37 21.08
N ILE A 9 15.14 -24.54 21.67
CA ILE A 9 14.89 -24.29 23.10
C ILE A 9 14.59 -25.61 23.82
N GLY A 10 15.56 -26.04 24.62
CA GLY A 10 15.29 -26.68 25.91
C GLY A 10 14.55 -28.02 25.92
N GLN A 11 15.11 -29.10 25.37
CA GLN A 11 14.72 -30.44 25.81
C GLN A 11 15.10 -30.66 27.29
N SER A 12 14.18 -30.43 28.22
CA SER A 12 14.31 -30.82 29.62
C SER A 12 13.02 -31.44 30.17
N ASN A 13 13.02 -32.79 30.24
CA ASN A 13 12.11 -33.60 31.05
C ASN A 13 10.60 -33.39 30.83
N LEU A 14 10.11 -33.52 29.60
CA LEU A 14 8.80 -34.14 29.42
C LEU A 14 8.94 -35.63 29.73
N GLU A 15 8.20 -36.14 30.71
CA GLU A 15 8.07 -37.58 30.94
C GLU A 15 7.25 -38.21 29.78
N GLU A 16 7.43 -39.51 29.53
CA GLU A 16 6.61 -40.24 28.55
C GLU A 16 5.18 -40.40 29.09
N VAL A 17 4.33 -39.38 28.92
CA VAL A 17 2.88 -39.47 29.13
C VAL A 17 2.35 -40.59 28.21
N PRO A 18 1.70 -41.63 28.76
CA PRO A 18 1.40 -42.83 28.01
C PRO A 18 0.17 -42.64 27.12
N ASP A 19 0.39 -42.48 25.81
CA ASP A 19 -0.52 -42.83 24.71
C ASP A 19 -2.04 -42.70 25.05
N ARG A 20 -2.49 -41.47 25.38
CA ARG A 20 -3.92 -41.16 25.67
C ARG A 20 -4.74 -41.46 24.40
N ARG A 21 -5.43 -42.61 24.35
CA ARG A 21 -6.34 -42.99 23.24
C ARG A 21 -7.47 -43.88 23.75
N GLU A 22 -8.69 -43.50 23.38
CA GLU A 22 -9.96 -44.18 23.63
C GLU A 22 -10.28 -44.32 25.14
N THR A 23 -10.96 -43.29 25.66
CA THR A 23 -11.57 -43.16 27.00
C THR A 23 -12.91 -43.90 27.14
N ASP A 24 -13.55 -44.23 26.01
CA ASP A 24 -14.74 -45.08 25.87
C ASP A 24 -14.46 -46.55 26.29
N TYR A 25 -14.29 -46.77 27.61
CA TYR A 25 -13.67 -47.99 28.14
C TYR A 25 -14.61 -49.19 28.34
N GLU A 26 -15.92 -49.01 28.51
CA GLU A 26 -16.83 -50.15 28.69
C GLU A 26 -17.33 -50.73 27.35
N GLY A 27 -17.59 -49.86 26.37
CA GLY A 27 -18.03 -50.20 25.02
C GLY A 27 -19.44 -50.80 24.93
N SER A 28 -19.86 -51.10 23.68
CA SER A 28 -21.18 -51.67 23.38
C SER A 28 -21.42 -53.07 24.00
N ILE A 29 -22.59 -53.28 24.62
CA ILE A 29 -23.00 -54.61 25.13
C ILE A 29 -23.33 -55.57 23.97
N THR A 30 -22.85 -56.81 24.07
CA THR A 30 -23.27 -57.92 23.20
C THR A 30 -24.40 -58.72 23.84
N TYR A 31 -25.65 -58.41 23.48
CA TYR A 31 -26.83 -59.19 23.87
C TYR A 31 -26.88 -60.57 23.17
N THR A 32 -27.69 -61.51 23.69
CA THR A 32 -27.84 -62.86 23.12
C THR A 32 -29.31 -63.30 22.99
N ASP A 33 -29.56 -64.29 22.12
CA ASP A 33 -30.85 -64.91 21.80
C ASP A 33 -31.57 -65.58 23.00
N ASN A 34 -30.95 -65.63 24.18
CA ASN A 34 -31.50 -66.31 25.37
C ASN A 34 -32.27 -65.32 26.25
N HIS A 35 -33.59 -65.26 26.16
CA HIS A 35 -34.36 -64.30 26.96
C HIS A 35 -34.17 -64.46 28.48
N THR A 36 -34.02 -63.31 29.15
CA THR A 36 -34.18 -63.16 30.59
C THR A 36 -35.63 -62.73 30.89
N TYR A 37 -36.10 -62.96 32.11
CA TYR A 37 -37.52 -62.82 32.45
C TYR A 37 -37.72 -62.25 33.86
N ALA A 38 -38.62 -61.27 33.99
CA ALA A 38 -39.15 -60.80 35.26
C ALA A 38 -40.67 -61.04 35.35
N THR A 39 -41.23 -60.90 36.56
CA THR A 39 -42.68 -60.90 36.79
C THR A 39 -43.02 -59.62 37.50
N ILE A 40 -43.74 -58.73 36.82
CA ILE A 40 -44.05 -57.37 37.29
C ILE A 40 -45.56 -57.16 37.44
N GLY A 41 -45.96 -56.17 38.23
CA GLY A 41 -47.35 -55.82 38.54
C GLY A 41 -47.95 -56.53 39.76
N SER A 42 -49.17 -56.12 40.12
CA SER A 42 -49.85 -56.57 41.35
C SER A 42 -50.07 -58.09 41.41
N THR A 43 -50.25 -58.63 42.62
CA THR A 43 -50.54 -60.06 42.87
C THR A 43 -51.74 -60.65 42.12
N ASP A 44 -52.57 -59.79 41.57
CA ASP A 44 -53.88 -60.07 40.98
C ASP A 44 -53.97 -59.63 39.50
N ARG A 45 -52.95 -58.91 38.98
CA ARG A 45 -52.80 -58.57 37.55
C ARG A 45 -51.35 -58.68 37.02
N SER A 46 -50.46 -59.42 37.68
CA SER A 46 -49.06 -59.51 37.26
C SER A 46 -48.88 -60.17 35.88
N THR A 47 -47.78 -59.82 35.22
CA THR A 47 -47.41 -60.34 33.90
C THR A 47 -45.91 -60.60 33.79
N THR A 48 -45.50 -61.21 32.68
CA THR A 48 -44.11 -61.45 32.32
C THR A 48 -43.56 -60.27 31.53
N LEU A 49 -42.47 -59.70 32.03
CA LEU A 49 -41.55 -58.86 31.28
C LEU A 49 -40.43 -59.76 30.72
N VAL A 50 -40.12 -59.59 29.44
CA VAL A 50 -39.08 -60.34 28.71
C VAL A 50 -37.99 -59.36 28.31
N MET A 51 -36.74 -59.75 28.50
CA MET A 51 -35.54 -58.93 28.28
C MET A 51 -34.52 -59.75 27.47
N PRO A 52 -33.57 -59.10 26.76
CA PRO A 52 -32.53 -59.80 26.03
C PRO A 52 -31.59 -60.62 26.94
N GLY A 53 -30.81 -61.51 26.33
CA GLY A 53 -29.92 -62.41 27.06
C GLY A 53 -28.62 -61.73 27.46
N GLY A 54 -28.54 -61.32 28.73
CA GLY A 54 -27.48 -60.47 29.24
C GLY A 54 -27.88 -58.99 29.34
N HIS A 55 -29.19 -58.70 29.39
CA HIS A 55 -29.69 -57.35 29.66
C HIS A 55 -29.08 -56.75 30.92
N ASP A 56 -28.50 -55.55 30.81
CA ASP A 56 -28.09 -54.75 31.96
C ASP A 56 -29.21 -53.74 32.27
N TYR A 57 -29.51 -53.54 33.55
CA TYR A 57 -30.59 -52.63 33.95
C TYR A 57 -30.10 -51.19 34.09
N ALA A 58 -28.78 -50.97 34.06
CA ALA A 58 -28.21 -49.64 33.94
C ALA A 58 -28.48 -49.05 32.55
N ARG A 59 -28.34 -49.86 31.48
CA ARG A 59 -28.36 -49.40 30.08
C ARG A 59 -29.79 -49.52 29.48
N PRO A 60 -30.53 -48.42 29.27
CA PRO A 60 -31.93 -48.49 28.86
C PRO A 60 -32.15 -49.12 27.47
N LEU A 61 -33.25 -49.86 27.32
CA LEU A 61 -33.72 -50.34 26.00
C LEU A 61 -35.23 -50.06 25.81
N PRO A 62 -35.70 -49.82 24.57
CA PRO A 62 -37.11 -49.59 24.26
C PRO A 62 -38.08 -50.62 24.85
N LEU A 63 -39.28 -50.18 25.24
CA LEU A 63 -40.29 -51.04 25.88
C LEU A 63 -41.49 -51.29 24.97
N VAL A 64 -41.66 -52.52 24.52
CA VAL A 64 -42.79 -52.92 23.65
C VAL A 64 -43.90 -53.57 24.49
N VAL A 65 -45.07 -52.94 24.53
CA VAL A 65 -46.24 -53.41 25.28
C VAL A 65 -47.25 -54.06 24.34
N SER A 66 -47.49 -55.36 24.50
CA SER A 66 -48.27 -56.21 23.58
C SER A 66 -49.71 -56.46 24.09
N LEU A 67 -50.68 -55.71 23.55
CA LEU A 67 -52.07 -55.70 23.97
C LEU A 67 -52.95 -56.65 23.13
N HIS A 68 -53.44 -57.71 23.75
CA HIS A 68 -54.22 -58.75 23.08
C HIS A 68 -55.65 -58.33 22.69
N GLY A 69 -56.19 -58.93 21.62
CA GLY A 69 -57.61 -58.79 21.25
C GLY A 69 -58.61 -59.42 22.23
N TYR A 70 -59.91 -59.16 22.06
CA TYR A 70 -60.95 -59.63 22.97
C TYR A 70 -60.95 -61.17 23.08
N SER A 71 -61.04 -61.70 24.30
CA SER A 71 -60.89 -63.11 24.68
C SER A 71 -59.50 -63.76 24.45
N GLY A 72 -58.49 -62.97 24.07
CA GLY A 72 -57.09 -63.39 23.97
C GLY A 72 -56.36 -63.52 25.31
N TRP A 73 -55.03 -63.44 25.24
CA TRP A 73 -54.08 -63.35 26.36
C TRP A 73 -52.75 -62.78 25.87
N GLY A 74 -51.97 -62.12 26.75
CA GLY A 74 -50.82 -61.30 26.37
C GLY A 74 -49.76 -62.05 25.57
N SER A 75 -49.19 -63.13 26.14
CA SER A 75 -48.16 -63.94 25.46
C SER A 75 -48.63 -64.59 24.16
N GLY A 76 -49.94 -64.82 23.99
CA GLY A 76 -50.51 -65.29 22.73
C GLY A 76 -50.51 -64.22 21.63
N ASN A 77 -50.71 -62.95 22.02
CA ASN A 77 -50.60 -61.81 21.11
C ASN A 77 -49.13 -61.54 20.73
N SER A 78 -48.22 -61.58 21.71
CA SER A 78 -46.79 -61.35 21.47
C SER A 78 -46.18 -62.40 20.52
N ASN A 79 -46.55 -63.68 20.67
CA ASN A 79 -46.15 -64.73 19.73
C ASN A 79 -46.80 -64.56 18.35
N TYR A 80 -48.03 -64.03 18.28
CA TYR A 80 -48.70 -63.77 17.00
C TYR A 80 -48.07 -62.59 16.24
N MET A 81 -47.52 -61.59 16.95
CA MET A 81 -46.83 -60.42 16.39
C MET A 81 -45.31 -60.58 16.22
N GLY A 82 -44.76 -61.79 16.32
CA GLY A 82 -43.30 -62.04 16.19
C GLY A 82 -42.43 -61.46 17.33
N LEU A 83 -43.04 -60.86 18.35
CA LEU A 83 -42.33 -60.00 19.31
C LEU A 83 -41.39 -60.73 20.27
N TYR A 84 -41.43 -62.07 20.33
CA TYR A 84 -40.50 -62.83 21.18
C TYR A 84 -39.08 -62.83 20.59
N ASP A 85 -38.89 -63.33 19.37
CA ASP A 85 -37.56 -63.41 18.76
C ASP A 85 -37.02 -61.99 18.45
N SER A 86 -37.93 -61.03 18.28
CA SER A 86 -37.64 -59.60 18.17
C SER A 86 -36.93 -58.99 19.40
N VAL A 87 -37.11 -59.52 20.63
CA VAL A 87 -36.47 -58.98 21.85
C VAL A 87 -34.95 -58.91 21.72
N HIS A 88 -34.34 -59.89 21.05
CA HIS A 88 -32.93 -59.83 20.70
C HIS A 88 -32.68 -59.11 19.37
N GLN A 89 -33.45 -59.41 18.31
CA GLN A 89 -33.18 -58.91 16.94
C GLN A 89 -33.31 -57.39 16.79
N ASN A 90 -34.23 -56.79 17.55
CA ASN A 90 -34.49 -55.35 17.57
C ASN A 90 -34.22 -54.75 18.97
N GLU A 91 -33.48 -55.47 19.83
CA GLU A 91 -32.95 -55.03 21.13
C GLU A 91 -33.94 -54.20 21.97
N HIS A 92 -35.00 -54.87 22.44
CA HIS A 92 -36.07 -54.22 23.20
C HIS A 92 -36.61 -55.13 24.31
N LEU A 93 -37.23 -54.52 25.32
CA LEU A 93 -38.02 -55.20 26.32
C LEU A 93 -39.41 -55.52 25.75
N LEU A 94 -39.99 -56.65 26.17
CA LEU A 94 -41.35 -57.05 25.80
C LEU A 94 -42.20 -57.28 27.05
N LEU A 95 -43.23 -56.45 27.19
CA LEU A 95 -44.27 -56.58 28.21
C LEU A 95 -45.52 -57.20 27.59
N SER A 96 -46.01 -58.31 28.16
CA SER A 96 -47.11 -59.11 27.58
C SER A 96 -48.35 -59.21 28.49
N PRO A 97 -49.02 -58.10 28.85
CA PRO A 97 -50.03 -58.04 29.91
C PRO A 97 -51.35 -58.73 29.56
N ASP A 98 -52.08 -59.14 30.60
CA ASP A 98 -53.41 -59.77 30.48
C ASP A 98 -54.52 -58.77 30.86
N GLY A 99 -55.44 -58.55 29.93
CA GLY A 99 -56.65 -57.75 30.15
C GLY A 99 -57.61 -58.40 31.15
N THR A 100 -58.47 -57.58 31.75
CA THR A 100 -59.35 -58.00 32.85
C THR A 100 -60.23 -59.20 32.48
N VAL A 101 -60.30 -60.21 33.35
CA VAL A 101 -61.08 -61.45 33.12
C VAL A 101 -62.55 -61.25 33.48
N ASN A 102 -63.45 -61.46 32.51
CA ASN A 102 -64.90 -61.45 32.75
C ASN A 102 -65.42 -62.79 33.32
N TRP A 103 -66.70 -62.81 33.74
CA TRP A 103 -67.37 -63.98 34.31
C TRP A 103 -67.56 -65.18 33.35
N PHE A 104 -67.27 -65.02 32.05
CA PHE A 104 -67.19 -66.10 31.06
C PHE A 104 -65.74 -66.58 30.82
N LEU A 105 -64.78 -66.13 31.63
CA LEU A 105 -63.33 -66.38 31.51
C LEU A 105 -62.69 -65.80 30.24
N GLN A 106 -63.29 -64.76 29.65
CA GLN A 106 -62.71 -64.01 28.54
C GLN A 106 -61.98 -62.77 29.08
N ARG A 107 -60.75 -62.54 28.63
CA ARG A 107 -60.02 -61.28 28.88
C ARG A 107 -60.46 -60.18 27.93
N TRP A 108 -60.42 -58.93 28.37
CA TRP A 108 -60.80 -57.77 27.58
C TRP A 108 -60.16 -56.51 28.18
N TRP A 109 -60.10 -55.44 27.38
CA TRP A 109 -59.60 -54.12 27.80
C TRP A 109 -60.75 -53.10 27.80
N ASN A 110 -60.81 -52.28 28.83
CA ASN A 110 -61.63 -51.08 28.89
C ASN A 110 -60.99 -49.95 28.07
N ALA A 111 -61.05 -50.09 26.74
CA ALA A 111 -60.60 -49.09 25.80
C ALA A 111 -61.70 -48.03 25.54
N THR A 112 -62.15 -47.86 24.29
CA THR A 112 -63.16 -46.84 23.95
C THR A 112 -64.58 -47.26 24.32
N ASP A 113 -65.54 -46.34 24.16
CA ASP A 113 -66.98 -46.58 24.29
C ASP A 113 -67.50 -47.69 23.34
N ALA A 114 -66.83 -47.86 22.19
CA ALA A 114 -67.14 -48.83 21.16
C ALA A 114 -66.71 -50.26 21.52
N CYS A 115 -65.51 -50.43 22.05
CA CYS A 115 -64.96 -51.76 22.31
C CYS A 115 -64.07 -51.79 23.58
N CYS A 116 -64.23 -52.74 24.51
CA CYS A 116 -65.22 -53.82 24.55
C CYS A 116 -65.76 -54.04 25.97
N ASN A 117 -66.02 -52.95 26.69
CA ASN A 117 -66.62 -52.91 28.03
C ASN A 117 -68.13 -53.27 28.02
N ASN A 118 -68.46 -54.45 27.50
CA ASN A 118 -69.82 -54.99 27.34
C ASN A 118 -70.59 -55.19 28.66
N PHE A 119 -69.96 -54.90 29.81
CA PHE A 119 -70.54 -55.01 31.15
C PHE A 119 -70.64 -53.67 31.88
N ASN A 120 -70.20 -52.55 31.25
CA ASN A 120 -70.16 -51.20 31.83
C ASN A 120 -69.52 -51.20 33.23
N SER A 121 -68.34 -51.80 33.36
CA SER A 121 -67.57 -51.86 34.61
C SER A 121 -66.48 -50.79 34.64
N ASN A 122 -66.29 -50.17 35.81
CA ASN A 122 -65.28 -49.13 36.06
C ASN A 122 -63.90 -49.76 36.29
N VAL A 123 -63.43 -50.56 35.33
CA VAL A 123 -62.08 -51.13 35.34
C VAL A 123 -61.11 -50.05 34.86
N ASP A 124 -60.07 -49.80 35.64
CA ASP A 124 -58.95 -49.01 35.15
C ASP A 124 -57.93 -49.95 34.49
N ASP A 125 -57.85 -49.86 33.16
CA ASP A 125 -56.84 -50.54 32.35
C ASP A 125 -55.75 -49.56 31.88
N VAL A 126 -55.90 -48.25 32.12
CA VAL A 126 -54.86 -47.25 31.78
C VAL A 126 -53.87 -47.17 32.92
N GLY A 127 -54.32 -46.85 34.14
CA GLY A 127 -53.46 -46.82 35.32
C GLY A 127 -52.75 -48.15 35.57
N TYR A 128 -53.38 -49.28 35.19
CA TYR A 128 -52.73 -50.59 35.22
C TYR A 128 -51.57 -50.74 34.21
N LEU A 129 -51.68 -50.17 33.01
CA LEU A 129 -50.60 -50.22 32.02
C LEU A 129 -49.51 -49.18 32.36
N GLU A 130 -49.89 -48.02 32.90
CA GLU A 130 -48.96 -47.02 33.45
C GLU A 130 -48.15 -47.61 34.62
N ASP A 131 -48.79 -48.23 35.62
CA ASP A 131 -48.14 -48.93 36.74
C ASP A 131 -47.07 -49.93 36.24
N LEU A 132 -47.36 -50.68 35.17
CA LEU A 132 -46.43 -51.68 34.61
C LEU A 132 -45.30 -51.07 33.79
N ILE A 133 -45.54 -49.94 33.11
CA ILE A 133 -44.50 -49.21 32.37
C ILE A 133 -43.55 -48.56 33.39
N GLU A 134 -44.08 -47.91 34.43
CA GLU A 134 -43.30 -47.32 35.52
C GLU A 134 -42.48 -48.39 36.26
N GLU A 135 -43.06 -49.55 36.58
CA GLU A 135 -42.30 -50.66 37.20
C GLU A 135 -41.18 -51.20 36.30
N ALA A 136 -41.40 -51.25 34.98
CA ALA A 136 -40.37 -51.65 34.00
C ALA A 136 -39.23 -50.62 33.91
N VAL A 137 -39.55 -49.33 33.81
CA VAL A 137 -38.56 -48.24 33.74
C VAL A 137 -37.71 -48.20 35.02
N GLN A 138 -38.36 -48.16 36.20
CA GLN A 138 -37.67 -47.96 37.47
C GLN A 138 -36.82 -49.15 37.95
N ASN A 139 -37.02 -50.37 37.43
CA ASN A 139 -36.45 -51.59 38.02
C ASN A 139 -35.77 -52.54 37.02
N TYR A 140 -35.91 -52.32 35.71
CA TYR A 140 -35.50 -53.30 34.69
C TYR A 140 -34.82 -52.69 33.44
N GLY A 141 -34.45 -51.41 33.44
CA GLY A 141 -33.78 -50.77 32.30
C GLY A 141 -34.68 -50.67 31.06
N ALA A 142 -35.95 -50.29 31.26
CA ALA A 142 -36.81 -49.87 30.17
C ALA A 142 -36.63 -48.37 29.91
N ASP A 143 -36.45 -47.99 28.66
CA ASP A 143 -36.33 -46.60 28.24
C ASP A 143 -37.68 -45.85 28.31
N PRO A 144 -37.77 -44.67 28.96
CA PRO A 144 -39.00 -43.90 29.07
C PRO A 144 -39.41 -43.15 27.78
N GLU A 145 -38.46 -42.77 26.91
CA GLU A 145 -38.71 -42.20 25.57
C GLU A 145 -38.92 -43.27 24.48
N GLY A 146 -38.60 -44.54 24.80
CA GLY A 146 -38.66 -45.71 23.93
C GLY A 146 -39.94 -46.56 24.06
N VAL A 147 -40.99 -46.09 24.73
CA VAL A 147 -42.21 -46.88 25.00
C VAL A 147 -43.12 -47.01 23.77
N VAL A 148 -43.39 -48.24 23.31
CA VAL A 148 -44.21 -48.56 22.13
C VAL A 148 -45.39 -49.47 22.47
N ILE A 149 -46.63 -49.05 22.19
CA ILE A 149 -47.84 -49.84 22.49
C ILE A 149 -48.41 -50.52 21.23
N MET A 150 -48.22 -51.84 21.11
CA MET A 150 -48.73 -52.64 19.99
C MET A 150 -50.00 -53.40 20.37
N GLY A 151 -51.07 -53.30 19.57
CA GLY A 151 -52.37 -53.85 19.94
C GLY A 151 -53.21 -54.39 18.79
N LEU A 152 -53.83 -55.56 18.98
CA LEU A 152 -54.77 -56.16 18.01
C LEU A 152 -56.22 -55.98 18.48
N SER A 153 -57.14 -55.61 17.58
CA SER A 153 -58.59 -55.62 17.86
C SER A 153 -58.91 -54.75 19.09
N ASN A 154 -59.58 -55.29 20.13
CA ASN A 154 -59.78 -54.62 21.43
C ASN A 154 -58.47 -54.07 22.05
N GLY A 155 -57.33 -54.73 21.84
CA GLY A 155 -56.02 -54.22 22.22
C GLY A 155 -55.55 -53.05 21.36
N GLY A 156 -55.91 -52.99 20.07
CA GLY A 156 -55.64 -51.84 19.18
C GLY A 156 -56.53 -50.63 19.48
N PHE A 157 -57.78 -50.86 19.91
CA PHE A 157 -58.58 -49.81 20.57
C PHE A 157 -57.89 -49.34 21.86
N MET A 158 -57.29 -50.24 22.65
CA MET A 158 -56.57 -49.88 23.86
C MET A 158 -55.28 -49.10 23.56
N SER A 159 -54.56 -49.42 22.48
CA SER A 159 -53.43 -48.61 21.99
C SER A 159 -53.86 -47.17 21.68
N HIS A 160 -54.98 -46.96 20.97
CA HIS A 160 -55.52 -45.61 20.76
C HIS A 160 -55.95 -44.93 22.07
N ARG A 161 -56.46 -45.70 23.05
CA ARG A 161 -56.77 -45.15 24.38
C ARG A 161 -55.53 -44.67 25.11
N MET A 162 -54.50 -45.50 25.20
CA MET A 162 -53.22 -45.17 25.83
C MET A 162 -52.58 -43.92 25.18
N ALA A 163 -52.64 -43.78 23.85
CA ALA A 163 -52.14 -42.59 23.16
C ALA A 163 -52.88 -41.28 23.52
N CYS A 164 -54.13 -41.34 23.98
CA CYS A 164 -54.91 -40.17 24.40
C CYS A 164 -54.76 -39.88 25.90
N ASP A 165 -54.87 -40.92 26.74
CA ASP A 165 -54.84 -40.79 28.20
C ASP A 165 -53.40 -40.61 28.73
N SER A 166 -52.40 -41.20 28.07
CA SER A 166 -51.00 -41.32 28.55
C SER A 166 -49.95 -40.95 27.48
N GLY A 167 -50.33 -40.16 26.47
CA GLY A 167 -49.54 -39.92 25.25
C GLY A 167 -48.16 -39.26 25.41
N ASN A 168 -47.83 -38.71 26.58
CA ASN A 168 -46.51 -38.15 26.92
C ASN A 168 -45.52 -39.22 27.39
N SER A 169 -46.02 -40.37 27.86
CA SER A 169 -45.21 -41.49 28.36
C SER A 169 -45.15 -42.64 27.33
N ILE A 170 -45.46 -42.33 26.07
CA ILE A 170 -45.57 -43.27 24.95
C ILE A 170 -44.92 -42.60 23.75
N ARG A 171 -43.92 -43.26 23.17
CA ARG A 171 -43.33 -42.83 21.92
C ARG A 171 -44.29 -43.00 20.76
N SER A 172 -44.88 -44.19 20.66
CA SER A 172 -45.54 -44.68 19.45
C SER A 172 -46.58 -45.74 19.74
N ILE A 173 -47.61 -45.83 18.89
CA ILE A 173 -48.57 -46.95 18.90
C ILE A 173 -48.64 -47.65 17.55
N VAL A 174 -48.86 -48.97 17.59
CA VAL A 174 -49.15 -49.80 16.42
C VAL A 174 -50.48 -50.50 16.64
N SER A 175 -51.55 -49.94 16.07
CA SER A 175 -52.92 -50.40 16.24
C SER A 175 -53.34 -51.23 15.03
N LEU A 176 -53.42 -52.56 15.20
CA LEU A 176 -53.86 -53.52 14.16
C LEU A 176 -55.36 -53.83 14.31
N ASN A 177 -56.15 -53.48 13.30
CA ASN A 177 -57.59 -53.75 13.22
C ASN A 177 -58.37 -53.26 14.46
N GLY A 178 -57.94 -52.15 15.07
CA GLY A 178 -58.67 -51.39 16.10
C GLY A 178 -59.36 -50.15 15.50
N ALA A 179 -59.79 -49.21 16.33
CA ALA A 179 -60.15 -47.84 15.94
C ALA A 179 -59.98 -46.89 17.15
N THR A 180 -60.10 -45.58 16.94
CA THR A 180 -60.17 -44.58 18.02
C THR A 180 -61.63 -44.30 18.43
N TRP A 181 -61.88 -43.28 19.24
CA TRP A 181 -63.24 -42.82 19.60
C TRP A 181 -63.98 -42.21 18.40
N ASP A 182 -65.29 -42.44 18.31
CA ASP A 182 -66.19 -41.84 17.32
C ASP A 182 -66.36 -40.32 17.53
N ASN A 183 -66.25 -39.87 18.79
CA ASN A 183 -66.34 -38.47 19.20
C ASN A 183 -64.98 -37.93 19.69
N PHE A 184 -63.93 -38.17 18.89
CA PHE A 184 -62.52 -37.95 19.23
C PHE A 184 -62.18 -36.58 19.84
N GLU A 185 -62.81 -35.49 19.40
CA GLU A 185 -62.58 -34.13 19.92
C GLU A 185 -62.96 -33.97 21.40
N TYR A 186 -63.87 -34.79 21.93
CA TYR A 186 -64.43 -34.65 23.28
C TYR A 186 -64.11 -35.82 24.22
N GLU A 187 -63.75 -36.99 23.67
CA GLU A 187 -63.63 -38.23 24.44
C GLU A 187 -62.23 -38.87 24.44
N CYS A 188 -61.33 -38.44 23.54
CA CYS A 188 -59.89 -38.73 23.61
C CYS A 188 -59.18 -37.52 24.25
N PRO A 189 -58.70 -37.61 25.51
CA PRO A 189 -57.94 -36.53 26.15
C PRO A 189 -56.67 -36.17 25.36
N ASP A 190 -56.06 -35.02 25.68
CA ASP A 190 -54.93 -34.48 24.92
C ASP A 190 -53.64 -34.46 25.76
N PHE A 191 -53.22 -35.64 26.23
CA PHE A 191 -52.02 -35.82 27.04
C PHE A 191 -50.79 -36.27 26.24
N GLY A 192 -50.62 -35.82 25.00
CA GLY A 192 -49.36 -35.97 24.25
C GLY A 192 -49.49 -36.11 22.73
N ARG A 193 -48.36 -36.40 22.08
CA ARG A 193 -48.23 -36.53 20.60
C ARG A 193 -47.41 -37.77 20.20
N PRO A 194 -47.83 -38.99 20.58
CA PRO A 194 -47.15 -40.21 20.14
C PRO A 194 -47.24 -40.38 18.61
N ASN A 195 -46.31 -41.11 18.01
CA ASN A 195 -46.43 -41.52 16.61
C ASN A 195 -47.56 -42.56 16.46
N ILE A 196 -48.42 -42.38 15.46
CA ILE A 196 -49.62 -43.21 15.27
C ILE A 196 -49.46 -44.06 14.00
N LEU A 197 -49.21 -45.35 14.16
CA LEU A 197 -49.33 -46.32 13.05
C LEU A 197 -50.65 -47.08 13.19
N HIS A 198 -51.59 -46.79 12.29
CA HIS A 198 -52.86 -47.49 12.19
C HIS A 198 -52.83 -48.52 11.06
N VAL A 199 -52.75 -49.80 11.41
CA VAL A 199 -52.76 -50.91 10.46
C VAL A 199 -54.17 -51.49 10.37
N HIS A 200 -54.80 -51.50 9.19
CA HIS A 200 -56.19 -51.96 9.08
C HIS A 200 -56.46 -52.76 7.81
N SER A 201 -57.22 -53.85 7.96
CA SER A 201 -57.50 -54.84 6.93
C SER A 201 -58.82 -54.58 6.21
N THR A 202 -58.82 -54.49 4.87
CA THR A 202 -60.00 -54.03 4.12
C THR A 202 -61.14 -55.04 4.01
N ALA A 203 -60.92 -56.31 4.39
CA ALA A 203 -61.94 -57.35 4.48
C ALA A 203 -62.17 -57.84 5.92
N ASP A 204 -61.84 -57.01 6.91
CA ASP A 204 -62.22 -57.25 8.31
C ASP A 204 -63.75 -57.29 8.47
N GLY A 205 -64.24 -58.39 9.05
CA GLY A 205 -65.65 -58.67 9.29
C GLY A 205 -66.10 -58.51 10.74
N VAL A 206 -65.25 -57.96 11.61
CA VAL A 206 -65.49 -57.71 13.04
C VAL A 206 -65.37 -56.22 13.34
N ILE A 207 -64.22 -55.62 13.01
CA ILE A 207 -63.98 -54.18 13.06
C ILE A 207 -63.95 -53.69 11.61
N GLN A 208 -65.01 -53.03 11.18
CA GLN A 208 -65.17 -52.71 9.76
C GLN A 208 -64.26 -51.54 9.36
N TYR A 209 -63.44 -51.75 8.34
CA TYR A 209 -62.55 -50.73 7.76
C TYR A 209 -63.26 -49.40 7.42
N HIS A 210 -64.55 -49.45 7.09
CA HIS A 210 -65.40 -48.28 6.80
C HIS A 210 -66.21 -47.75 8.00
N GLY A 211 -65.81 -48.08 9.23
CA GLY A 211 -66.51 -47.69 10.46
C GLY A 211 -67.71 -48.58 10.75
N GLY A 212 -68.29 -48.46 11.94
CA GLY A 212 -69.37 -49.36 12.34
C GLY A 212 -69.92 -49.12 13.74
N SER A 213 -70.46 -50.19 14.34
CA SER A 213 -70.98 -50.18 15.70
C SER A 213 -70.85 -51.55 16.37
N ILE A 214 -70.50 -51.53 17.65
CA ILE A 214 -70.44 -52.70 18.56
C ILE A 214 -71.29 -52.37 19.78
N GLY A 215 -72.14 -53.31 20.22
CA GLY A 215 -73.03 -53.15 21.38
C GLY A 215 -74.15 -52.10 21.25
N GLY A 216 -74.01 -51.12 20.34
CA GLY A 216 -74.87 -49.94 20.19
C GLY A 216 -74.09 -48.62 20.16
N SER A 217 -72.82 -48.64 20.56
CA SER A 217 -71.83 -47.56 20.40
C SER A 217 -71.25 -47.57 18.99
N THR A 218 -70.87 -46.42 18.44
CA THR A 218 -70.27 -46.29 17.09
C THR A 218 -68.74 -46.26 17.15
N TYR A 219 -68.08 -46.50 16.01
CA TYR A 219 -66.64 -46.27 15.86
C TYR A 219 -66.31 -45.76 14.44
N PRO A 220 -65.30 -44.91 14.30
CA PRO A 220 -64.92 -44.28 13.03
C PRO A 220 -64.28 -45.30 12.08
N SER A 221 -64.22 -44.98 10.80
CA SER A 221 -63.46 -45.78 9.83
C SER A 221 -61.95 -45.78 10.11
N ALA A 222 -61.21 -46.68 9.45
CA ALA A 222 -59.75 -46.69 9.48
C ALA A 222 -59.15 -45.38 8.95
N MET A 223 -59.83 -44.74 7.98
CA MET A 223 -59.44 -43.43 7.44
C MET A 223 -59.71 -42.33 8.47
N GLU A 224 -60.94 -42.22 8.98
CA GLU A 224 -61.34 -41.21 9.96
C GLU A 224 -60.52 -41.32 11.25
N THR A 225 -60.18 -42.55 11.68
CA THR A 225 -59.27 -42.81 12.81
C THR A 225 -57.92 -42.12 12.64
N VAL A 226 -57.37 -42.12 11.42
CA VAL A 226 -56.05 -41.54 11.12
C VAL A 226 -56.18 -40.04 10.82
N ASP A 227 -57.22 -39.61 10.11
CA ASP A 227 -57.53 -38.20 9.87
C ASP A 227 -57.75 -37.43 11.21
N HIS A 228 -58.32 -38.08 12.23
CA HIS A 228 -58.45 -37.54 13.59
C HIS A 228 -57.09 -37.24 14.23
N TRP A 229 -56.14 -38.17 14.15
CA TRP A 229 -54.78 -37.98 14.66
C TRP A 229 -53.97 -36.98 13.83
N ALA A 230 -54.08 -37.05 12.50
CA ALA A 230 -53.40 -36.14 11.58
C ALA A 230 -53.84 -34.68 11.80
N ASN A 231 -55.14 -34.44 12.02
CA ASN A 231 -55.68 -33.13 12.35
C ASN A 231 -55.22 -32.64 13.74
N ARG A 232 -55.12 -33.54 14.74
CA ARG A 232 -54.61 -33.21 16.09
C ARG A 232 -53.12 -32.83 16.09
N SER A 233 -52.33 -33.48 15.24
CA SER A 233 -50.89 -33.26 15.04
C SER A 233 -50.54 -32.20 13.99
N GLY A 234 -51.54 -31.51 13.43
CA GLY A 234 -51.37 -30.46 12.43
C GLY A 234 -50.75 -30.90 11.09
N CYS A 235 -50.89 -32.17 10.72
CA CYS A 235 -50.34 -32.76 9.50
C CYS A 235 -51.08 -32.32 8.21
N ASP A 236 -50.49 -32.65 7.06
CA ASP A 236 -51.13 -32.51 5.76
C ASP A 236 -52.51 -33.20 5.73
N SER A 237 -53.51 -32.44 5.29
CA SER A 237 -54.92 -32.85 5.17
C SER A 237 -55.20 -33.97 4.15
N TYR A 238 -54.17 -34.63 3.62
CA TYR A 238 -54.25 -35.76 2.72
C TYR A 238 -53.10 -36.74 2.98
N MET A 239 -53.41 -38.04 2.88
CA MET A 239 -52.41 -39.09 2.96
C MET A 239 -51.56 -39.15 1.68
N THR A 240 -50.23 -39.13 1.84
CA THR A 240 -49.28 -39.43 0.77
C THR A 240 -49.05 -40.95 0.71
N PHE A 241 -49.15 -41.53 -0.49
CA PHE A 241 -48.83 -42.94 -0.72
C PHE A 241 -47.32 -43.13 -0.83
N LEU A 242 -46.72 -43.90 0.07
CA LEU A 242 -45.27 -44.14 0.13
C LEU A 242 -44.84 -45.38 -0.66
N GLY A 243 -45.76 -46.31 -0.91
CA GLY A 243 -45.50 -47.53 -1.69
C GLY A 243 -46.26 -48.73 -1.14
N ASN A 244 -45.87 -49.92 -1.60
CA ASN A 244 -46.41 -51.18 -1.13
C ASN A 244 -45.39 -51.95 -0.28
N ILE A 245 -45.84 -52.56 0.81
CA ILE A 245 -45.03 -53.36 1.74
C ILE A 245 -45.61 -54.76 1.92
N ASP A 246 -44.74 -55.74 2.18
CA ASP A 246 -45.11 -57.09 2.62
C ASP A 246 -45.05 -57.11 4.15
N VAL A 247 -46.21 -57.34 4.78
CA VAL A 247 -46.35 -57.48 6.24
C VAL A 247 -47.31 -58.62 6.61
N ILE A 248 -47.72 -59.43 5.63
CA ILE A 248 -48.64 -60.57 5.79
C ILE A 248 -48.25 -61.74 4.87
N ASN A 249 -48.77 -62.94 5.15
CA ASN A 249 -48.65 -64.17 4.35
C ASN A 249 -47.26 -64.81 4.20
N SER A 250 -46.17 -64.05 4.30
CA SER A 250 -44.78 -64.54 4.10
C SER A 250 -44.53 -65.17 2.72
N ASP A 251 -45.18 -64.66 1.67
CA ASP A 251 -45.01 -65.14 0.29
C ASP A 251 -44.24 -64.19 -0.64
N GLY A 252 -43.74 -63.06 -0.11
CA GLY A 252 -42.90 -62.10 -0.84
C GLY A 252 -43.73 -61.18 -1.74
N ILE A 253 -44.95 -60.85 -1.32
CA ILE A 253 -45.91 -60.05 -2.06
C ILE A 253 -46.35 -58.85 -1.22
N ASN A 254 -46.25 -57.67 -1.81
CA ASN A 254 -46.53 -56.42 -1.12
C ASN A 254 -48.05 -56.08 -1.19
N GLU A 255 -48.92 -56.84 -0.53
CA GLU A 255 -50.38 -56.54 -0.51
C GLU A 255 -50.77 -55.29 0.29
N THR A 256 -49.89 -54.78 1.15
CA THR A 256 -50.23 -53.66 2.05
C THR A 256 -49.84 -52.34 1.40
N ASP A 257 -50.78 -51.40 1.30
CA ASP A 257 -50.49 -50.02 0.89
C ASP A 257 -49.99 -49.22 2.11
N SER A 258 -48.83 -48.57 1.99
CA SER A 258 -48.29 -47.66 3.01
C SER A 258 -48.66 -46.21 2.68
N TYR A 259 -49.30 -45.54 3.63
CA TYR A 259 -49.74 -44.16 3.56
C TYR A 259 -49.27 -43.38 4.79
N GLU A 260 -48.97 -42.08 4.62
CA GLU A 260 -48.59 -41.20 5.74
C GLU A 260 -49.11 -39.76 5.52
N ASN A 261 -49.64 -39.14 6.56
CA ASN A 261 -49.93 -37.71 6.60
C ASN A 261 -48.61 -37.00 6.97
N LEU A 262 -48.01 -36.32 5.99
CA LEU A 262 -46.70 -35.67 6.15
C LEU A 262 -46.82 -34.31 6.84
N ASN A 263 -45.70 -33.67 7.15
CA ASN A 263 -45.61 -32.26 7.57
C ASN A 263 -46.45 -31.91 8.83
N CYS A 264 -46.51 -32.81 9.81
CA CYS A 264 -47.12 -32.57 11.11
C CYS A 264 -46.42 -31.44 11.86
N SER A 265 -47.18 -30.43 12.34
CA SER A 265 -46.63 -29.30 13.10
C SER A 265 -46.01 -29.73 14.43
N ASP A 266 -46.51 -30.83 14.99
CA ASP A 266 -46.19 -31.29 16.33
C ASP A 266 -45.04 -32.34 16.30
N GLY A 267 -44.34 -32.48 15.16
CA GLY A 267 -43.15 -33.32 14.97
C GLY A 267 -43.42 -34.83 14.86
N ASN A 268 -44.51 -35.33 15.45
CA ASN A 268 -44.86 -36.75 15.43
C ASN A 268 -45.40 -37.23 14.08
N ARG A 269 -45.31 -38.55 13.83
CA ARG A 269 -45.70 -39.20 12.58
C ARG A 269 -47.10 -39.81 12.66
N VAL A 270 -47.89 -39.70 11.60
CA VAL A 270 -49.25 -40.28 11.52
C VAL A 270 -49.43 -41.07 10.21
N ALA A 271 -49.45 -42.40 10.31
CA ALA A 271 -49.44 -43.32 9.18
C ALA A 271 -50.61 -44.32 9.18
N HIS A 272 -50.99 -44.73 7.97
CA HIS A 272 -51.97 -45.78 7.73
C HIS A 272 -51.39 -46.88 6.85
N TRP A 273 -51.35 -48.12 7.34
CA TRP A 273 -51.02 -49.29 6.54
C TRP A 273 -52.30 -50.08 6.22
N ARG A 274 -52.69 -50.11 4.95
CA ARG A 274 -53.93 -50.75 4.49
C ARG A 274 -53.65 -52.15 3.95
N ILE A 275 -53.98 -53.17 4.73
CA ILE A 275 -53.84 -54.57 4.35
C ILE A 275 -54.98 -54.96 3.40
N ASN A 276 -54.70 -55.02 2.09
CA ASN A 276 -55.75 -55.24 1.09
C ASN A 276 -56.28 -56.69 1.10
N ASN A 277 -57.58 -56.84 1.34
CA ASN A 277 -58.29 -58.12 1.49
C ASN A 277 -57.88 -58.93 2.74
N GLY A 278 -57.13 -58.34 3.68
CA GLY A 278 -56.81 -58.96 4.96
C GLY A 278 -58.06 -59.24 5.81
N SER A 279 -57.97 -60.20 6.73
CA SER A 279 -59.06 -60.54 7.67
C SER A 279 -58.92 -59.80 9.02
N HIS A 280 -59.84 -60.01 9.97
CA HIS A 280 -59.72 -59.46 11.33
C HIS A 280 -58.45 -59.90 12.07
N VAL A 281 -57.94 -61.08 11.75
CA VAL A 281 -56.65 -61.60 12.23
C VAL A 281 -55.93 -62.13 10.99
N PRO A 282 -55.16 -61.30 10.26
CA PRO A 282 -54.36 -61.76 9.12
C PRO A 282 -53.27 -62.73 9.58
N SER A 283 -52.65 -63.47 8.64
CA SER A 283 -51.35 -64.11 8.94
C SER A 283 -50.30 -63.04 8.79
N LEU A 284 -49.67 -62.58 9.87
CA LEU A 284 -48.57 -61.62 9.80
C LEU A 284 -47.34 -62.26 9.15
N ASN A 285 -46.47 -61.44 8.56
CA ASN A 285 -45.17 -61.90 8.07
C ASN A 285 -44.15 -61.90 9.23
N ASP A 286 -43.25 -62.87 9.27
CA ASP A 286 -42.45 -63.25 10.44
C ASP A 286 -41.03 -63.63 9.98
N PRO A 287 -39.99 -62.83 10.28
CA PRO A 287 -39.95 -61.74 11.27
C PRO A 287 -40.46 -60.36 10.79
N GLU A 288 -40.72 -60.15 9.50
CA GLU A 288 -40.82 -58.81 8.88
C GLU A 288 -41.87 -57.89 9.53
N TRP A 289 -42.97 -58.40 10.10
CA TRP A 289 -43.92 -57.57 10.85
C TRP A 289 -43.25 -56.85 12.04
N ALA A 290 -42.47 -57.57 12.85
CA ALA A 290 -41.86 -57.00 14.05
C ALA A 290 -40.78 -55.98 13.67
N GLU A 291 -39.87 -56.35 12.76
CA GLU A 291 -38.83 -55.47 12.23
C GLU A 291 -39.43 -54.18 11.64
N MET A 292 -40.39 -54.28 10.73
CA MET A 292 -40.96 -53.10 10.06
C MET A 292 -41.79 -52.22 11.00
N THR A 293 -42.56 -52.81 11.93
CA THR A 293 -43.37 -52.01 12.87
C THR A 293 -42.55 -51.37 13.98
N LEU A 294 -41.47 -52.02 14.45
CA LEU A 294 -40.54 -51.42 15.42
C LEU A 294 -39.65 -50.37 14.76
N SER A 295 -39.10 -50.63 13.57
CA SER A 295 -38.34 -49.62 12.80
C SER A 295 -39.17 -48.36 12.52
N TRP A 296 -40.47 -48.51 12.25
CA TRP A 296 -41.39 -47.37 12.14
C TRP A 296 -41.62 -46.68 13.50
N ALA A 297 -41.90 -47.45 14.55
CA ALA A 297 -42.25 -46.93 15.87
C ALA A 297 -41.08 -46.27 16.63
N LEU A 298 -39.85 -46.74 16.41
CA LEU A 298 -38.61 -46.19 16.96
C LEU A 298 -37.91 -45.25 15.96
N SER A 299 -38.60 -44.82 14.91
CA SER A 299 -38.10 -43.81 13.98
C SER A 299 -37.77 -42.50 14.72
N GLY A 300 -36.53 -42.03 14.58
CA GLY A 300 -36.01 -40.86 15.30
C GLY A 300 -35.87 -41.05 16.81
N PHE A 301 -35.79 -42.29 17.28
CA PHE A 301 -35.33 -42.62 18.63
C PHE A 301 -33.81 -42.67 18.61
N VAL A 302 -33.18 -42.11 19.64
CA VAL A 302 -31.77 -42.24 19.96
C VAL A 302 -31.73 -42.84 21.37
N ARG A 303 -30.79 -43.74 21.66
CA ARG A 303 -30.69 -44.32 23.00
C ARG A 303 -29.97 -43.36 23.95
N ASP A 304 -30.15 -43.66 25.21
CA ASP A 304 -29.13 -43.52 26.25
C ASP A 304 -28.40 -44.88 26.29
N SER A 305 -27.13 -44.95 25.89
CA SER A 305 -26.43 -46.23 25.64
C SER A 305 -25.67 -46.80 26.85
N ASP A 306 -25.58 -46.07 27.97
CA ASP A 306 -24.99 -46.57 29.22
C ASP A 306 -25.78 -46.25 30.51
N GLY A 307 -26.74 -45.32 30.47
CA GLY A 307 -27.69 -45.03 31.54
C GLY A 307 -27.41 -43.79 32.37
N ASP A 308 -26.53 -42.89 31.93
CA ASP A 308 -26.19 -41.68 32.69
C ASP A 308 -27.26 -40.57 32.61
N GLY A 309 -28.07 -40.57 31.55
CA GLY A 309 -29.17 -39.64 31.29
C GLY A 309 -29.02 -38.73 30.07
N TYR A 310 -27.87 -38.77 29.37
CA TYR A 310 -27.71 -38.17 28.04
C TYR A 310 -28.05 -39.19 26.94
N ARG A 311 -27.85 -38.84 25.67
CA ARG A 311 -28.20 -39.71 24.52
C ARG A 311 -27.09 -39.74 23.50
N ASP A 312 -26.99 -40.83 22.74
CA ASP A 312 -25.98 -41.05 21.67
C ASP A 312 -25.89 -39.95 20.58
N ASP A 313 -26.80 -38.95 20.57
CA ASP A 313 -26.81 -37.80 19.64
C ASP A 313 -26.30 -36.48 20.26
N ILE A 314 -26.01 -36.46 21.56
CA ILE A 314 -25.51 -35.31 22.34
C ILE A 314 -24.40 -35.67 23.34
N ASP A 315 -24.14 -36.95 23.53
CA ASP A 315 -23.15 -37.53 24.43
C ASP A 315 -21.84 -37.82 23.68
N ALA A 316 -20.72 -37.30 24.19
CA ALA A 316 -19.39 -37.50 23.63
C ALA A 316 -18.83 -38.93 23.86
N PHE A 317 -19.25 -39.62 24.93
CA PHE A 317 -18.62 -40.85 25.42
C PHE A 317 -19.55 -42.05 25.60
N VAL A 318 -20.73 -42.08 24.94
CA VAL A 318 -21.71 -43.16 24.57
C VAL A 318 -21.71 -44.53 25.29
N TYR A 319 -20.59 -45.05 25.79
CA TYR A 319 -20.54 -46.21 26.68
C TYR A 319 -19.74 -46.00 27.99
N ASN A 320 -19.45 -44.77 28.43
CA ASN A 320 -18.83 -44.43 29.71
C ASN A 320 -19.72 -43.52 30.60
N SER A 321 -20.57 -44.13 31.44
CA SER A 321 -21.61 -43.48 32.29
C SER A 321 -21.12 -42.55 33.44
N HIS A 322 -19.94 -41.97 33.28
CA HIS A 322 -19.34 -40.97 34.16
C HIS A 322 -18.85 -39.74 33.38
N GLU A 323 -18.86 -39.77 32.04
CA GLU A 323 -18.46 -38.68 31.14
C GLU A 323 -19.48 -38.56 30.00
N TRP A 324 -19.83 -37.33 29.61
CA TRP A 324 -20.85 -37.07 28.57
C TRP A 324 -20.53 -35.85 27.68
N SER A 325 -19.54 -35.06 28.09
CA SER A 325 -19.10 -33.80 27.49
C SER A 325 -17.58 -33.80 27.41
N ASP A 326 -17.04 -33.16 26.37
CA ASP A 326 -15.66 -33.14 25.89
C ASP A 326 -15.46 -31.71 25.33
N ASN A 327 -15.23 -30.74 26.23
CA ASN A 327 -15.45 -29.33 25.93
C ASN A 327 -14.36 -28.69 25.02
N ASP A 328 -13.13 -29.21 25.03
CA ASP A 328 -12.03 -28.77 24.16
C ASP A 328 -11.81 -29.64 22.90
N GLU A 329 -12.46 -30.81 22.81
CA GLU A 329 -12.26 -31.89 21.82
C GLU A 329 -10.89 -32.65 21.91
N ASP A 330 -10.22 -32.73 23.09
CA ASP A 330 -9.05 -33.63 23.32
C ASP A 330 -9.42 -35.12 23.19
N GLY A 331 -10.62 -35.50 23.63
CA GLY A 331 -11.05 -36.89 23.78
C GLY A 331 -11.01 -37.41 25.23
N ILE A 332 -10.95 -36.51 26.21
CA ILE A 332 -11.21 -36.79 27.63
C ILE A 332 -12.46 -36.00 28.03
N GLY A 333 -13.22 -36.53 28.99
CA GLY A 333 -14.44 -35.86 29.46
C GLY A 333 -14.22 -34.98 30.67
N ASP A 334 -15.06 -33.94 30.77
CA ASP A 334 -15.02 -32.85 31.76
C ASP A 334 -15.10 -33.29 33.25
N ASN A 335 -15.26 -34.58 33.58
CA ASN A 335 -15.18 -35.10 34.97
C ASN A 335 -13.87 -35.87 35.24
N THR A 336 -13.01 -36.04 34.23
CA THR A 336 -11.74 -36.76 34.27
C THR A 336 -10.54 -35.92 33.81
N ASP A 337 -10.70 -34.90 32.95
CA ASP A 337 -9.61 -33.96 32.71
C ASP A 337 -9.44 -32.98 33.89
N ILE A 338 -8.55 -32.02 33.70
CA ILE A 338 -8.06 -31.08 34.71
C ILE A 338 -7.89 -29.66 34.16
N ASP A 339 -8.45 -29.40 32.97
CA ASP A 339 -8.14 -28.28 32.04
C ASP A 339 -9.19 -28.39 30.89
N ASP A 340 -10.48 -28.23 31.22
CA ASP A 340 -11.60 -28.64 30.33
C ASP A 340 -11.78 -27.73 29.08
N ASP A 341 -10.97 -26.69 28.91
CA ASP A 341 -10.98 -25.80 27.74
C ASP A 341 -9.61 -25.56 27.08
N ASN A 342 -8.54 -26.14 27.61
CA ASN A 342 -7.17 -26.12 27.08
C ASN A 342 -6.51 -24.72 27.04
N ASP A 343 -6.92 -23.79 27.90
CA ASP A 343 -6.24 -22.49 28.06
C ASP A 343 -4.88 -22.63 28.79
N GLY A 344 -4.74 -23.63 29.65
CA GLY A 344 -3.51 -23.97 30.38
C GLY A 344 -3.53 -23.67 31.88
N LEU A 345 -4.59 -23.06 32.40
CA LEU A 345 -4.98 -23.16 33.80
C LEU A 345 -5.62 -24.53 34.08
N THR A 346 -5.59 -24.97 35.34
CA THR A 346 -6.47 -26.08 35.76
C THR A 346 -7.78 -25.54 36.29
N ASP A 347 -8.87 -26.31 36.18
CA ASP A 347 -10.17 -26.02 36.80
C ASP A 347 -10.05 -25.79 38.33
N SER A 348 -8.99 -26.31 38.94
CA SER A 348 -8.62 -26.12 40.34
C SER A 348 -7.95 -24.77 40.66
N GLU A 349 -7.27 -24.17 39.69
CA GLU A 349 -6.63 -22.85 39.73
C GLU A 349 -7.62 -21.76 39.32
N GLU A 350 -8.40 -22.01 38.29
CA GLU A 350 -9.57 -21.22 37.88
C GLU A 350 -10.62 -21.06 38.97
N ALA A 351 -11.05 -22.16 39.60
CA ALA A 351 -11.96 -22.08 40.76
C ALA A 351 -11.35 -21.35 41.97
N SER A 352 -10.06 -20.98 41.91
CA SER A 352 -9.39 -20.09 42.86
C SER A 352 -9.33 -18.62 42.40
N MET A 353 -9.28 -18.36 41.09
CA MET A 353 -9.35 -17.04 40.45
C MET A 353 -10.79 -16.51 40.38
N GLY A 354 -11.75 -17.38 40.05
CA GLY A 354 -13.18 -17.09 39.93
C GLY A 354 -13.73 -17.23 38.50
N THR A 355 -12.93 -17.79 37.59
CA THR A 355 -13.22 -18.03 36.17
C THR A 355 -14.14 -19.25 35.94
N ASP A 356 -14.46 -19.56 34.69
CA ASP A 356 -15.53 -20.47 34.25
C ASP A 356 -14.98 -21.58 33.34
N SER A 357 -14.43 -22.65 33.95
CA SER A 357 -13.55 -23.70 33.39
C SER A 357 -13.98 -24.50 32.15
N LEU A 358 -15.05 -24.09 31.48
CA LEU A 358 -15.47 -24.59 30.18
C LEU A 358 -15.24 -23.52 29.09
N ARG A 359 -14.50 -22.46 29.40
CA ARG A 359 -14.40 -21.21 28.63
C ARG A 359 -13.09 -20.46 28.91
N TRP A 360 -12.07 -20.77 28.10
CA TRP A 360 -10.72 -20.19 28.02
C TRP A 360 -10.60 -18.65 28.09
N ASP A 361 -11.69 -17.92 27.89
CA ASP A 361 -11.88 -16.47 28.03
C ASP A 361 -13.17 -16.30 28.85
N THR A 362 -13.06 -15.98 30.14
CA THR A 362 -14.22 -15.93 31.04
C THR A 362 -15.16 -14.78 30.72
N ASP A 363 -14.68 -13.59 30.37
CA ASP A 363 -15.51 -12.38 30.33
C ASP A 363 -15.83 -11.81 28.94
N ASN A 364 -15.19 -12.34 27.89
CA ASN A 364 -15.36 -12.12 26.46
C ASN A 364 -14.68 -10.84 25.91
N ASP A 365 -13.36 -10.70 26.10
CA ASP A 365 -12.53 -9.67 25.44
C ASP A 365 -11.50 -10.19 24.41
N ASP A 366 -11.51 -11.50 24.12
CA ASP A 366 -10.61 -12.23 23.22
C ASP A 366 -9.17 -12.50 23.79
N ILE A 367 -8.91 -12.29 25.10
CA ILE A 367 -7.70 -12.76 25.83
C ILE A 367 -8.00 -14.03 26.65
N SER A 368 -6.98 -14.85 26.93
CA SER A 368 -7.10 -16.10 27.71
C SER A 368 -7.01 -15.82 29.21
N ASP A 369 -7.76 -16.58 30.03
CA ASP A 369 -7.75 -16.43 31.49
C ASP A 369 -6.37 -16.69 32.14
N MET A 370 -5.49 -17.46 31.47
CA MET A 370 -4.07 -17.62 31.83
C MET A 370 -3.20 -16.39 31.51
N ASP A 371 -3.48 -15.69 30.40
CA ASP A 371 -2.68 -14.54 29.90
C ASP A 371 -3.24 -13.17 30.38
N ASP A 372 -4.50 -13.11 30.83
CA ASP A 372 -5.17 -11.91 31.33
C ASP A 372 -4.76 -11.56 32.78
N CYS A 373 -4.44 -10.29 33.02
CA CYS A 373 -4.13 -9.75 34.34
C CYS A 373 -5.35 -9.67 35.28
N ASN A 374 -6.58 -9.70 34.76
CA ASN A 374 -7.84 -9.64 35.51
C ASN A 374 -9.05 -10.21 34.71
N PRO A 375 -9.15 -11.56 34.54
CA PRO A 375 -10.16 -12.30 33.75
C PRO A 375 -11.61 -12.29 34.28
N LEU A 376 -12.00 -11.17 34.89
CA LEU A 376 -13.33 -10.87 35.39
C LEU A 376 -13.75 -9.41 35.07
N ASN A 377 -12.95 -8.68 34.29
CA ASN A 377 -13.30 -7.37 33.75
C ASN A 377 -12.55 -6.99 32.43
N VAL A 378 -13.15 -7.35 31.28
CA VAL A 378 -13.29 -6.84 29.88
C VAL A 378 -12.74 -5.46 29.46
N THR A 379 -11.94 -4.80 30.30
CA THR A 379 -11.35 -3.47 30.13
C THR A 379 -10.03 -3.31 30.93
N LEU A 380 -9.39 -4.42 31.31
CA LEU A 380 -8.18 -4.48 32.16
C LEU A 380 -7.48 -5.81 31.85
N PHE A 381 -6.73 -5.89 30.74
CA PHE A 381 -6.31 -7.16 30.13
C PHE A 381 -4.84 -7.24 29.67
N MET A 382 -4.02 -6.22 29.94
CA MET A 382 -2.57 -6.26 29.73
C MET A 382 -1.84 -5.85 31.02
N ASP A 383 -0.70 -6.48 31.28
CA ASP A 383 0.24 -6.22 32.38
C ASP A 383 1.64 -6.29 31.75
N THR A 384 2.09 -5.14 31.24
CA THR A 384 3.18 -5.03 30.25
C THR A 384 4.56 -5.33 30.85
N ASP A 385 4.81 -5.04 32.13
CA ASP A 385 6.05 -5.40 32.84
C ASP A 385 5.97 -6.73 33.64
N SER A 386 4.75 -7.23 33.91
CA SER A 386 4.45 -8.39 34.76
C SER A 386 4.67 -8.19 36.28
N ASP A 387 4.42 -6.98 36.82
CA ASP A 387 4.34 -6.68 38.27
C ASP A 387 3.16 -7.40 38.95
N GLY A 388 2.04 -7.56 38.25
CA GLY A 388 0.73 -7.95 38.80
C GLY A 388 -0.27 -6.80 38.89
N LEU A 389 -0.12 -5.76 38.06
CA LEU A 389 -1.01 -4.63 37.90
C LEU A 389 -1.30 -4.42 36.41
N CYS A 390 -2.59 -4.36 36.04
CA CYS A 390 -2.97 -4.09 34.66
C CYS A 390 -2.60 -2.65 34.25
N ASP A 391 -2.22 -2.45 32.98
CA ASP A 391 -1.72 -1.19 32.40
C ASP A 391 -2.61 0.04 32.68
N GLU A 392 -3.95 -0.09 32.68
CA GLU A 392 -4.84 1.06 32.98
C GLU A 392 -4.97 1.38 34.48
N LEU A 393 -4.30 0.61 35.35
CA LEU A 393 -4.21 0.81 36.79
C LEU A 393 -2.76 1.07 37.28
N ASP A 394 -1.75 0.68 36.50
CA ASP A 394 -0.35 0.96 36.82
C ASP A 394 0.04 2.42 36.51
N PRO A 395 0.79 3.11 37.39
CA PRO A 395 1.41 4.41 37.09
C PRO A 395 2.67 4.40 36.20
N ASP A 396 3.34 3.25 36.00
CA ASP A 396 4.69 3.05 35.41
C ASP A 396 4.69 1.68 34.66
N ALA A 397 3.90 1.57 33.59
CA ALA A 397 3.38 0.29 33.07
C ALA A 397 4.40 -0.60 32.32
N ASP A 398 5.57 -0.07 31.94
CA ASP A 398 6.67 -0.86 31.36
C ASP A 398 7.93 -0.95 32.24
N ASN A 399 7.89 -0.30 33.42
CA ASN A 399 8.93 -0.28 34.46
C ASN A 399 10.27 0.31 34.01
N ASP A 400 10.27 1.28 33.07
CA ASP A 400 11.48 2.03 32.72
C ASP A 400 11.90 3.06 33.80
N GLY A 401 10.94 3.52 34.61
CA GLY A 401 11.10 4.44 35.73
C GLY A 401 10.54 5.85 35.53
N TRP A 402 9.96 6.16 34.37
CA TRP A 402 9.04 7.28 34.16
C TRP A 402 7.60 6.87 34.48
N ILE A 403 6.70 7.83 34.68
CA ILE A 403 5.26 7.54 34.85
C ILE A 403 4.50 7.86 33.58
N ASN A 404 3.49 7.03 33.24
CA ASN A 404 2.72 7.09 31.99
C ASN A 404 2.12 8.48 31.70
N LEU A 405 1.93 9.31 32.74
CA LEU A 405 1.44 10.69 32.63
C LEU A 405 2.52 11.66 32.11
N ASP A 406 3.74 11.55 32.64
CA ASP A 406 4.83 12.45 32.29
C ASP A 406 5.31 12.09 30.88
N GLU A 407 5.45 10.81 30.58
CA GLU A 407 5.65 10.26 29.23
C GLU A 407 4.62 10.73 28.20
N PHE A 408 3.33 10.76 28.54
CA PHE A 408 2.29 11.25 27.64
C PHE A 408 2.49 12.73 27.28
N ASP A 409 2.97 13.55 28.22
CA ASP A 409 3.33 14.95 27.96
C ASP A 409 4.70 15.05 27.21
N CYS A 410 5.62 14.11 27.39
CA CYS A 410 6.88 13.94 26.64
C CYS A 410 6.72 13.31 25.24
N VAL A 411 5.55 12.77 24.91
CA VAL A 411 5.22 12.08 23.65
C VAL A 411 6.05 10.79 23.42
N THR A 412 6.26 10.02 24.49
CA THR A 412 6.82 8.66 24.45
C THR A 412 5.72 7.58 24.49
N ASP A 413 6.11 6.32 24.27
CA ASP A 413 5.19 5.17 24.25
C ASP A 413 5.34 4.36 25.54
N TRP A 414 4.47 4.67 26.52
CA TRP A 414 4.39 4.17 27.90
C TRP A 414 4.13 2.66 28.08
N LEU A 415 4.46 1.87 27.05
CA LEU A 415 4.30 0.43 26.92
C LEU A 415 5.52 -0.21 26.20
N ASP A 416 6.65 0.51 26.08
CA ASP A 416 7.92 0.07 25.49
C ASP A 416 9.08 0.73 26.24
N ASN A 417 9.66 0.04 27.23
CA ASN A 417 10.79 0.50 28.07
C ASN A 417 12.11 0.81 27.31
N LEU A 418 12.09 0.81 25.98
CA LEU A 418 13.13 1.37 25.12
C LEU A 418 12.80 2.80 24.62
N SER A 419 11.62 3.32 24.97
CA SER A 419 11.04 4.61 24.56
C SER A 419 11.22 5.72 25.61
N ILE A 420 12.12 5.56 26.59
CA ILE A 420 12.46 6.58 27.61
C ILE A 420 12.40 8.03 27.09
N PRO A 421 11.75 8.96 27.81
CA PRO A 421 11.91 10.39 27.59
C PRO A 421 13.38 10.83 27.58
N SER A 422 13.66 11.86 26.76
CA SER A 422 14.94 12.57 26.82
C SER A 422 14.90 13.57 27.96
N ASP A 423 15.91 13.51 28.84
CA ASP A 423 16.15 14.35 30.01
C ASP A 423 17.66 14.64 30.02
N LEU A 424 18.04 15.74 29.37
CA LEU A 424 19.43 16.09 29.06
C LEU A 424 20.25 16.37 30.33
N GLU A 425 19.63 16.95 31.36
CA GLU A 425 20.30 17.35 32.61
C GLU A 425 20.15 16.35 33.78
N GLY A 426 19.15 15.47 33.73
CA GLY A 426 18.84 14.47 34.77
C GLY A 426 18.00 15.01 35.93
N ASP A 427 17.07 15.93 35.66
CA ASP A 427 16.16 16.54 36.65
C ASP A 427 14.92 15.68 36.92
N GLY A 428 14.43 14.95 35.92
CA GLY A 428 13.11 14.30 35.92
C GLY A 428 12.00 15.12 35.27
N ILE A 429 12.35 16.15 34.50
CA ILE A 429 11.52 16.77 33.45
C ILE A 429 12.19 16.40 32.11
N CYS A 430 11.40 16.22 31.05
CA CYS A 430 11.91 15.92 29.73
C CYS A 430 12.06 17.18 28.85
N ASP A 431 13.01 17.17 27.93
CA ASP A 431 13.38 18.28 27.03
C ASP A 431 12.17 18.85 26.22
N LEU A 432 11.11 18.05 26.01
CA LEU A 432 9.89 18.53 25.33
C LEU A 432 9.00 19.44 26.21
N VAL A 433 9.22 19.44 27.52
CA VAL A 433 8.38 20.06 28.56
C VAL A 433 9.16 21.06 29.42
N ASP A 434 10.49 21.00 29.44
CA ASP A 434 11.32 22.06 30.01
C ASP A 434 11.36 23.31 29.11
N THR A 435 12.24 24.26 29.46
CA THR A 435 12.34 25.62 28.92
C THR A 435 13.75 26.21 29.00
N ASP A 436 14.76 25.40 29.33
CA ASP A 436 16.18 25.74 29.54
C ASP A 436 16.99 24.42 29.45
N ASP A 437 16.77 23.63 28.38
CA ASP A 437 17.08 22.18 28.26
C ASP A 437 18.50 21.74 28.69
N ASP A 438 19.51 22.60 28.55
CA ASP A 438 20.91 22.33 28.93
C ASP A 438 21.42 23.12 30.16
N ASN A 439 20.55 23.97 30.74
CA ASN A 439 20.76 24.87 31.88
C ASN A 439 21.90 25.90 31.76
N ASP A 440 22.29 26.32 30.55
CA ASP A 440 23.19 27.47 30.37
C ASP A 440 22.56 28.78 30.92
N GLY A 441 21.24 28.94 30.81
CA GLY A 441 20.46 30.11 31.21
C GLY A 441 19.85 30.94 30.07
N TYR A 442 20.00 30.53 28.81
CA TYR A 442 19.18 30.96 27.68
C TYR A 442 18.04 29.97 27.42
N LEU A 443 16.80 30.44 27.55
CA LEU A 443 15.60 29.63 27.29
C LEU A 443 15.54 29.25 25.79
N ASP A 444 15.30 27.99 25.44
CA ASP A 444 15.31 27.37 24.09
C ASP A 444 14.66 28.19 22.97
N TYR A 445 13.61 28.97 23.24
CA TYR A 445 13.00 29.85 22.23
C TYR A 445 13.82 31.13 21.91
N GLN A 446 14.93 31.36 22.60
CA GLN A 446 15.94 32.41 22.40
C GLN A 446 17.30 31.83 22.03
N ASP A 447 17.51 30.54 22.26
CA ASP A 447 18.72 29.82 21.95
C ASP A 447 18.69 29.26 20.50
N ILE A 448 19.87 28.97 19.94
CA ILE A 448 20.02 28.35 18.61
C ILE A 448 20.51 26.89 18.73
N PHE A 449 21.15 26.51 19.84
CA PHE A 449 21.64 25.18 20.16
C PHE A 449 21.16 24.66 21.54
N PRO A 450 19.84 24.57 21.84
CA PRO A 450 19.33 24.23 23.18
C PRO A 450 19.84 22.95 23.85
N GLU A 451 20.48 22.04 23.10
CA GLU A 451 21.05 20.79 23.61
C GLU A 451 22.54 20.92 24.01
N ASN A 452 23.11 22.13 24.08
CA ASN A 452 24.56 22.35 24.14
C ASN A 452 24.96 23.62 24.93
N SER A 453 25.10 23.49 26.26
CA SER A 453 25.38 24.56 27.24
C SER A 453 26.79 25.18 27.19
N SER A 454 27.30 25.38 25.98
CA SER A 454 28.48 26.17 25.63
C SER A 454 28.22 27.09 24.43
N GLU A 455 27.12 26.92 23.69
CA GLU A 455 26.76 27.71 22.50
C GLU A 455 25.30 28.15 22.56
N TRP A 456 25.01 29.43 22.29
CA TRP A 456 23.65 30.01 22.33
C TRP A 456 23.32 30.88 21.11
N SER A 457 24.31 31.14 20.25
CA SER A 457 24.19 31.98 19.06
C SER A 457 25.08 31.48 17.92
N ASP A 458 24.62 31.80 16.72
CA ASP A 458 25.10 31.43 15.40
C ASP A 458 24.92 32.71 14.56
N ASN A 459 26.00 33.40 14.23
CA ASN A 459 25.96 34.74 13.65
C ASN A 459 25.79 34.74 12.10
N ASP A 460 26.16 33.66 11.42
CA ASP A 460 26.17 33.55 9.94
C ASP A 460 25.11 32.58 9.36
N GLU A 461 24.50 31.75 10.21
CA GLU A 461 23.58 30.63 9.89
C GLU A 461 24.27 29.37 9.28
N ASP A 462 25.54 29.07 9.60
CA ASP A 462 26.27 27.83 9.23
C ASP A 462 25.78 26.58 10.01
N GLY A 463 25.53 26.72 11.31
CA GLY A 463 25.22 25.62 12.24
C GLY A 463 26.38 25.20 13.15
N ILE A 464 27.43 26.02 13.27
CA ILE A 464 28.40 26.02 14.38
C ILE A 464 28.10 27.27 15.24
N GLY A 465 28.36 27.22 16.55
CA GLY A 465 28.09 28.34 17.47
C GLY A 465 29.30 29.24 17.71
N ASP A 466 29.03 30.52 18.01
CA ASP A 466 30.03 31.61 18.13
C ASP A 466 31.17 31.40 19.17
N ASN A 467 31.12 30.37 20.04
CA ASN A 467 32.23 30.03 20.96
C ASN A 467 33.06 28.84 20.48
N ALA A 468 32.62 28.14 19.43
CA ALA A 468 33.26 26.98 18.81
C ALA A 468 33.67 27.19 17.35
N ASP A 469 33.11 28.19 16.66
CA ASP A 469 33.59 28.62 15.35
C ASP A 469 34.96 29.34 15.45
N ILE A 470 35.48 29.68 14.28
CA ILE A 470 36.74 30.38 14.02
C ILE A 470 36.61 31.39 12.88
N ASP A 471 35.44 31.52 12.23
CA ASP A 471 35.14 32.46 11.13
C ASP A 471 33.68 32.94 11.31
N ASP A 472 33.41 33.65 12.41
CA ASP A 472 32.08 34.08 12.92
C ASP A 472 31.14 34.78 11.91
N ASP A 473 31.59 35.14 10.69
CA ASP A 473 30.73 35.68 9.61
C ASP A 473 30.92 35.05 8.21
N ASN A 474 31.78 34.03 8.09
CA ASN A 474 32.05 33.24 6.88
C ASN A 474 32.53 34.06 5.65
N ASP A 475 33.17 35.22 5.84
CA ASP A 475 33.80 35.96 4.73
C ASP A 475 35.09 35.32 4.22
N GLY A 476 35.65 34.37 5.01
CA GLY A 476 36.79 33.53 4.67
C GLY A 476 38.06 33.85 5.45
N TRP A 477 37.98 34.71 6.46
CA TRP A 477 39.08 35.07 7.36
C TRP A 477 38.76 34.65 8.79
N SER A 478 39.71 33.97 9.44
CA SER A 478 39.46 33.56 10.82
C SER A 478 39.41 34.76 11.76
N ASP A 479 38.55 34.78 12.77
CA ASP A 479 38.50 35.88 13.76
C ASP A 479 39.83 36.08 14.51
N ALA A 480 40.66 35.03 14.57
CA ALA A 480 42.04 35.12 15.05
C ALA A 480 42.95 35.91 14.11
N ASP A 481 42.80 35.79 12.79
CA ASP A 481 43.57 36.51 11.78
C ASP A 481 43.01 37.93 11.55
N GLU A 482 41.69 38.09 11.49
CA GLU A 482 41.01 39.39 11.51
C GLU A 482 41.41 40.26 12.71
N GLN A 483 41.46 39.68 13.92
CA GLN A 483 41.91 40.40 15.11
C GLN A 483 43.39 40.86 15.03
N LEU A 484 44.19 40.21 14.18
CA LEU A 484 45.57 40.62 13.88
C LEU A 484 45.64 41.65 12.74
N CYS A 485 44.79 41.53 11.72
CA CYS A 485 44.70 42.43 10.57
C CYS A 485 43.96 43.75 10.89
N GLY A 486 43.05 43.74 11.87
CA GLY A 486 42.36 44.90 12.43
C GLY A 486 40.91 45.10 11.98
N THR A 487 40.21 44.03 11.61
CA THR A 487 38.85 44.01 11.07
C THR A 487 37.79 43.58 12.14
N ASP A 488 36.61 43.09 11.78
CA ASP A 488 35.42 43.06 12.68
C ASP A 488 34.50 41.84 12.43
N GLN A 489 34.86 40.72 13.08
CA GLN A 489 34.33 39.33 13.01
C GLN A 489 32.81 39.08 13.11
N TRP A 490 31.99 40.11 13.00
CA TRP A 490 30.53 40.01 13.06
C TRP A 490 29.90 40.65 11.81
N SER A 491 30.66 40.78 10.72
CA SER A 491 30.38 41.69 9.61
C SER A 491 31.20 41.41 8.32
N VAL A 492 30.80 40.39 7.56
CA VAL A 492 31.18 40.00 6.16
C VAL A 492 31.37 41.12 5.10
N ASP A 493 31.02 42.37 5.41
CA ASP A 493 31.44 43.57 4.66
C ASP A 493 32.87 44.06 5.06
N SER A 494 33.62 43.35 5.92
CA SER A 494 34.81 43.85 6.65
C SER A 494 36.18 43.24 6.29
N LEU A 495 36.27 42.29 5.35
CA LEU A 495 37.48 41.74 4.72
C LEU A 495 38.82 42.50 4.92
N PRO A 496 39.86 41.83 5.44
CA PRO A 496 41.25 42.29 5.39
C PRO A 496 41.78 42.64 3.99
N ASP A 497 42.71 43.61 3.92
CA ASP A 497 43.47 43.91 2.70
C ASP A 497 44.47 42.76 2.42
N ASP A 498 44.23 41.96 1.38
CA ASP A 498 45.12 40.94 0.79
C ASP A 498 45.26 41.24 -0.73
N LEU A 499 46.48 41.22 -1.27
CA LEU A 499 46.77 41.63 -2.65
C LEU A 499 47.07 40.46 -3.61
N ASP A 500 47.77 39.41 -3.18
CA ASP A 500 48.08 38.25 -4.03
C ASP A 500 47.05 37.11 -3.89
N GLY A 501 46.36 37.02 -2.74
CA GLY A 501 45.37 36.01 -2.41
C GLY A 501 45.92 34.74 -1.74
N ASP A 502 47.09 34.81 -1.10
CA ASP A 502 47.71 33.72 -0.31
C ASP A 502 46.89 33.38 0.96
N GLY A 503 46.15 34.34 1.52
CA GLY A 503 45.48 34.24 2.82
C GLY A 503 46.24 34.90 3.97
N THR A 504 47.32 35.65 3.68
CA THR A 504 48.03 36.50 4.66
C THR A 504 47.77 37.97 4.34
N CYS A 505 47.09 38.70 5.23
CA CYS A 505 46.80 40.10 4.97
C CYS A 505 48.08 40.96 4.85
N ASN A 506 48.03 41.98 3.98
CA ASN A 506 49.12 42.89 3.59
C ASN A 506 49.84 43.62 4.75
N SER A 507 49.30 43.54 5.98
CA SER A 507 49.93 44.13 7.18
C SER A 507 50.86 43.17 7.93
N LEU A 508 50.77 41.87 7.65
CA LEU A 508 51.53 40.78 8.26
C LEU A 508 52.43 40.05 7.26
N ASP A 509 52.10 40.14 5.98
CA ASP A 509 52.79 39.45 4.90
C ASP A 509 54.20 39.99 4.58
N ALA A 510 55.03 39.13 4.01
CA ALA A 510 56.43 39.35 3.64
C ALA A 510 56.69 39.40 2.13
N ASP A 511 55.72 39.13 1.26
CA ASP A 511 55.85 38.95 -0.20
C ASP A 511 54.52 39.41 -0.89
N ILE A 512 54.18 40.70 -0.75
CA ILE A 512 52.80 41.23 -0.79
C ILE A 512 52.09 41.09 -2.15
N ASP A 513 52.83 40.84 -3.24
CA ASP A 513 52.28 40.59 -4.56
C ASP A 513 52.59 39.18 -5.12
N GLY A 514 53.26 38.33 -4.32
CA GLY A 514 53.41 36.89 -4.55
C GLY A 514 54.40 36.50 -5.66
N ASP A 515 55.45 37.29 -5.89
CA ASP A 515 56.38 37.11 -7.02
C ASP A 515 57.62 36.22 -6.72
N GLU A 516 57.75 35.74 -5.48
CA GLU A 516 58.90 35.04 -4.86
C GLU A 516 60.05 35.96 -4.34
N TYR A 517 59.94 37.30 -4.41
CA TYR A 517 60.92 38.25 -3.89
C TYR A 517 60.37 39.08 -2.69
N PRO A 518 60.76 38.75 -1.44
CA PRO A 518 60.21 39.41 -0.26
C PRO A 518 60.36 40.94 -0.23
N ASN A 519 59.34 41.62 0.33
CA ASN A 519 59.15 43.07 0.48
C ASN A 519 60.36 43.89 0.97
N GLU A 520 61.36 43.27 1.61
CA GLU A 520 62.59 43.93 2.08
C GLU A 520 63.78 43.85 1.09
N SER A 521 63.64 43.10 0.00
CA SER A 521 64.66 42.82 -1.01
C SER A 521 64.24 43.19 -2.43
N ASP A 522 62.93 43.24 -2.69
CA ASP A 522 62.33 43.72 -3.94
C ASP A 522 62.33 45.27 -4.05
N GLN A 523 62.33 45.77 -5.30
CA GLN A 523 62.19 47.18 -5.66
C GLN A 523 60.75 47.62 -5.97
N TYR A 524 59.82 46.70 -6.24
CA TYR A 524 58.45 47.00 -6.69
C TYR A 524 57.33 46.23 -5.94
N PRO A 525 57.19 46.27 -4.59
CA PRO A 525 56.46 45.23 -3.83
C PRO A 525 54.91 45.35 -3.84
N LEU A 526 54.36 45.66 -5.02
CA LEU A 526 52.96 45.87 -5.41
C LEU A 526 52.76 45.67 -6.96
N ASP A 527 53.73 45.15 -7.72
CA ASP A 527 53.70 44.83 -9.16
C ASP A 527 54.47 43.52 -9.45
N SER A 528 53.86 42.36 -9.16
CA SER A 528 54.41 41.01 -9.38
C SER A 528 54.65 40.60 -10.85
N SER A 529 54.86 41.58 -11.72
CA SER A 529 55.48 41.42 -13.03
C SER A 529 56.94 41.88 -13.09
N GLU A 530 57.50 42.43 -12.01
CA GLU A 530 58.81 43.08 -11.98
C GLU A 530 59.42 43.14 -10.56
N TRP A 531 60.73 42.87 -10.42
CA TRP A 531 61.38 42.83 -9.09
C TRP A 531 62.64 43.71 -8.96
N ASN A 532 63.19 44.22 -10.08
CA ASN A 532 64.49 44.90 -10.11
C ASN A 532 64.63 45.83 -11.33
N ASP A 533 65.39 46.91 -11.15
CA ASP A 533 65.73 47.92 -12.17
C ASP A 533 67.25 48.15 -12.05
N THR A 534 68.01 47.49 -12.92
CA THR A 534 69.47 47.33 -12.78
C THR A 534 70.25 48.63 -13.02
N ASP A 535 69.80 49.51 -13.91
CA ASP A 535 70.51 50.73 -14.27
C ASP A 535 69.81 52.05 -13.85
N GLY A 536 68.52 52.00 -13.50
CA GLY A 536 67.77 53.07 -12.85
C GLY A 536 67.01 53.98 -13.82
N ASP A 537 66.66 53.51 -15.01
CA ASP A 537 65.94 54.27 -16.04
C ASP A 537 64.42 54.41 -15.74
N GLY A 538 63.82 53.38 -15.12
CA GLY A 538 62.39 53.33 -14.73
C GLY A 538 61.56 52.25 -15.43
N PHE A 539 62.12 51.51 -16.39
CA PHE A 539 61.65 50.19 -16.84
C PHE A 539 62.47 49.11 -16.11
N GLY A 540 61.83 48.05 -15.63
CA GLY A 540 62.55 46.99 -14.92
C GLY A 540 63.07 45.89 -15.85
N ASP A 541 64.01 45.10 -15.32
CA ASP A 541 64.84 44.13 -16.04
C ASP A 541 64.05 43.08 -16.87
N VAL A 542 62.78 42.81 -16.52
CA VAL A 542 61.92 41.83 -17.21
C VAL A 542 61.24 42.44 -18.44
N ARG A 543 61.03 43.76 -18.46
CA ARG A 543 60.34 44.49 -19.53
C ARG A 543 61.29 45.24 -20.47
N ASP A 544 62.49 45.57 -19.99
CA ASP A 544 63.51 46.26 -20.77
C ASP A 544 64.26 45.33 -21.76
N VAL A 545 64.52 45.82 -22.98
CA VAL A 545 65.29 45.16 -24.03
C VAL A 545 66.81 45.34 -23.84
N PHE A 546 67.26 46.38 -23.13
CA PHE A 546 68.67 46.69 -22.88
C PHE A 546 69.01 46.99 -21.39
N PRO A 547 68.81 46.04 -20.41
CA PRO A 547 68.92 46.28 -18.94
C PRO A 547 70.27 46.71 -18.33
N GLU A 548 71.20 47.28 -19.11
CA GLU A 548 72.45 47.89 -18.66
C GLU A 548 72.82 49.21 -19.42
N ASP A 549 71.90 49.84 -20.17
CA ASP A 549 72.08 51.22 -20.69
C ASP A 549 70.85 52.14 -20.43
N PRO A 550 70.89 53.01 -19.39
CA PRO A 550 69.75 53.79 -18.87
C PRO A 550 69.34 54.99 -19.74
N HIS A 551 69.34 54.80 -21.06
CA HIS A 551 68.94 55.77 -22.08
C HIS A 551 68.18 55.12 -23.24
N GLU A 552 68.07 53.79 -23.27
CA GLU A 552 67.48 53.03 -24.37
C GLU A 552 66.84 51.75 -23.83
N TRP A 553 65.54 51.56 -24.04
CA TRP A 553 64.77 50.46 -23.43
C TRP A 553 63.94 49.64 -24.41
N ASN A 554 63.94 50.01 -25.70
CA ASN A 554 63.10 49.39 -26.73
C ASN A 554 63.78 49.37 -28.10
N ASP A 555 63.52 48.31 -28.86
CA ASP A 555 63.99 48.06 -30.23
C ASP A 555 62.76 47.61 -31.03
N THR A 556 62.16 48.55 -31.78
CA THR A 556 60.84 48.37 -32.39
C THR A 556 60.84 47.44 -33.61
N ASP A 557 61.93 47.38 -34.39
CA ASP A 557 62.02 46.56 -35.60
C ASP A 557 63.00 45.36 -35.53
N GLY A 558 63.88 45.34 -34.53
CA GLY A 558 64.77 44.22 -34.21
C GLY A 558 66.09 44.19 -34.98
N ASP A 559 66.54 45.32 -35.52
CA ASP A 559 67.85 45.46 -36.20
C ASP A 559 69.04 45.38 -35.22
N GLY A 560 68.87 45.87 -33.98
CA GLY A 560 69.88 45.91 -32.92
C GLY A 560 70.43 47.31 -32.57
N PHE A 561 69.92 48.38 -33.19
CA PHE A 561 69.90 49.74 -32.65
C PHE A 561 68.54 50.02 -31.98
N GLY A 562 68.54 50.70 -30.83
CA GLY A 562 67.30 51.03 -30.13
C GLY A 562 66.63 52.32 -30.64
N ASP A 563 65.36 52.49 -30.29
CA ASP A 563 64.46 53.53 -30.79
C ASP A 563 64.97 54.98 -30.63
N ILE A 564 65.86 55.25 -29.66
CA ILE A 564 66.38 56.59 -29.33
C ILE A 564 67.73 56.84 -30.02
N GLY A 565 68.47 55.79 -30.32
CA GLY A 565 69.69 55.82 -31.14
C GLY A 565 69.42 55.88 -32.64
N ASP A 566 68.30 55.32 -33.11
CA ASP A 566 68.00 55.16 -34.53
C ASP A 566 67.30 56.38 -35.18
N VAL A 567 67.41 56.50 -36.51
CA VAL A 567 66.78 57.53 -37.33
C VAL A 567 65.50 57.03 -38.02
N PHE A 568 65.41 55.73 -38.30
CA PHE A 568 64.27 55.05 -38.91
C PHE A 568 63.88 53.76 -38.13
N PRO A 569 63.51 53.83 -36.82
CA PRO A 569 63.22 52.68 -35.95
C PRO A 569 61.97 51.83 -36.32
N GLU A 570 61.55 51.83 -37.58
CA GLU A 570 60.53 50.93 -38.15
C GLU A 570 60.96 50.35 -39.53
N ASP A 571 62.23 50.47 -39.96
CA ASP A 571 62.79 49.74 -41.12
C ASP A 571 64.21 49.18 -40.82
N PRO A 572 64.34 47.86 -40.55
CA PRO A 572 65.57 47.22 -40.05
C PRO A 572 66.63 46.99 -41.15
N HIS A 573 66.82 48.00 -42.00
CA HIS A 573 67.80 48.09 -43.07
C HIS A 573 68.48 49.48 -43.13
N GLU A 574 67.94 50.50 -42.45
CA GLU A 574 68.42 51.88 -42.47
C GLU A 574 68.41 52.49 -41.06
N TRP A 575 69.59 52.70 -40.48
CA TRP A 575 69.74 53.23 -39.10
C TRP A 575 70.33 54.66 -39.04
N ASN A 576 70.61 55.28 -40.20
CA ASN A 576 71.31 56.56 -40.27
C ASN A 576 70.99 57.35 -41.57
N ASP A 577 70.84 58.67 -41.42
CA ASP A 577 70.69 59.67 -42.49
C ASP A 577 71.82 60.71 -42.32
N THR A 578 72.79 60.74 -43.23
CA THR A 578 74.00 61.56 -43.08
C THR A 578 73.80 63.06 -43.36
N ASP A 579 72.76 63.48 -44.08
CA ASP A 579 72.57 64.89 -44.46
C ASP A 579 71.15 65.48 -44.23
N GLY A 580 70.21 64.66 -43.80
CA GLY A 580 68.90 65.01 -43.25
C GLY A 580 67.80 65.14 -44.31
N ASP A 581 67.82 64.34 -45.37
CA ASP A 581 66.84 64.37 -46.47
C ASP A 581 65.66 63.39 -46.27
N LEU A 582 65.79 62.43 -45.36
CA LEU A 582 64.86 61.34 -45.02
C LEU A 582 64.88 60.11 -45.95
N ILE A 583 65.92 59.94 -46.77
CA ILE A 583 66.32 58.66 -47.38
C ILE A 583 67.51 58.09 -46.57
N GLY A 584 67.52 56.78 -46.33
CA GLY A 584 68.58 56.12 -45.57
C GLY A 584 69.90 56.00 -46.33
N ASP A 585 71.03 56.08 -45.61
CA ASP A 585 72.39 56.05 -46.14
C ASP A 585 72.71 54.82 -47.02
N ASN A 586 72.00 53.69 -46.88
CA ASN A 586 72.24 52.48 -47.68
C ASN A 586 71.41 52.44 -48.99
N LEU A 587 70.36 53.26 -49.09
CA LEU A 587 69.48 53.36 -50.27
C LEU A 587 69.83 54.55 -51.17
N ASP A 588 70.28 55.67 -50.59
CA ASP A 588 70.54 56.92 -51.31
C ASP A 588 71.73 56.81 -52.31
N ALA A 589 71.53 57.39 -53.50
CA ALA A 589 72.55 57.55 -54.54
C ALA A 589 73.59 58.65 -54.23
N PHE A 590 73.24 59.67 -53.45
CA PHE A 590 74.15 60.76 -53.05
C PHE A 590 74.09 61.11 -51.53
N PRO A 591 74.50 60.22 -50.58
CA PRO A 591 74.36 60.37 -49.11
C PRO A 591 75.13 61.52 -48.41
N THR A 592 75.24 62.67 -49.07
CA THR A 592 75.91 63.91 -48.64
C THR A 592 75.39 65.18 -49.36
N ASP A 593 74.45 65.10 -50.32
CA ASP A 593 73.72 66.28 -50.83
C ASP A 593 72.20 66.06 -50.90
N ARG A 594 71.58 66.22 -49.73
CA ARG A 594 70.17 66.40 -49.30
C ARG A 594 69.10 67.06 -50.20
N HIS A 595 69.37 67.21 -51.49
CA HIS A 595 68.49 67.70 -52.53
C HIS A 595 68.42 66.73 -53.72
N GLU A 596 69.32 65.73 -53.79
CA GLU A 596 69.40 64.74 -54.86
C GLU A 596 69.58 63.34 -54.28
N TRP A 597 68.59 62.47 -54.47
CA TRP A 597 68.60 61.10 -53.93
C TRP A 597 68.55 60.01 -55.01
N ASN A 598 68.47 60.41 -56.29
CA ASN A 598 68.33 59.50 -57.43
C ASN A 598 68.97 60.11 -58.71
N ASP A 599 69.52 59.24 -59.55
CA ASP A 599 70.17 59.54 -60.83
C ASP A 599 69.65 58.51 -61.86
N THR A 600 68.66 58.92 -62.67
CA THR A 600 67.88 57.99 -63.51
C THR A 600 68.66 57.52 -64.75
N ASP A 601 69.50 58.36 -65.37
CA ASP A 601 70.22 58.02 -66.60
C ASP A 601 71.74 57.82 -66.44
N GLY A 602 72.32 58.17 -65.29
CA GLY A 602 73.70 57.91 -64.90
C GLY A 602 74.72 58.95 -65.38
N ASP A 603 74.27 60.16 -65.68
CA ASP A 603 75.10 61.32 -66.03
C ASP A 603 75.94 61.83 -64.84
N GLY A 604 75.35 61.83 -63.63
CA GLY A 604 75.95 62.34 -62.39
C GLY A 604 75.41 63.71 -61.93
N VAL A 605 74.41 64.27 -62.62
CA VAL A 605 73.45 65.24 -62.07
C VAL A 605 72.25 64.47 -61.49
N GLY A 606 71.71 64.91 -60.36
CA GLY A 606 70.53 64.28 -59.75
C GLY A 606 69.20 64.71 -60.40
N ASP A 607 68.21 63.83 -60.33
CA ASP A 607 66.90 63.96 -60.99
C ASP A 607 66.10 65.24 -60.64
N ASN A 608 66.39 65.92 -59.52
CA ASN A 608 65.67 67.14 -59.13
C ASN A 608 66.28 68.40 -59.76
N THR A 609 67.56 68.36 -60.12
CA THR A 609 68.26 69.44 -60.84
C THR A 609 68.18 69.24 -62.35
N ASP A 610 68.16 68.01 -62.84
CA ASP A 610 68.19 67.73 -64.28
C ASP A 610 66.84 68.02 -64.97
N VAL A 611 66.88 68.82 -66.04
CA VAL A 611 65.69 69.20 -66.83
C VAL A 611 65.29 68.11 -67.84
N PHE A 612 66.19 67.19 -68.17
CA PHE A 612 66.06 66.16 -69.21
C PHE A 612 66.46 64.75 -68.74
N ILE A 613 66.11 64.37 -67.50
CA ILE A 613 66.28 63.08 -66.74
C ILE A 613 66.37 61.69 -67.47
N GLU A 614 66.23 61.61 -68.79
CA GLU A 614 66.45 60.42 -69.62
C GLU A 614 67.39 60.67 -70.83
N ASN A 615 68.17 61.76 -70.83
CA ASN A 615 69.14 62.13 -71.86
C ASN A 615 70.48 62.63 -71.26
N PRO A 616 71.49 61.75 -71.07
CA PRO A 616 72.75 62.06 -70.37
C PRO A 616 73.74 62.86 -71.26
N ASN A 617 73.26 63.97 -71.82
CA ASN A 617 73.95 64.89 -72.72
C ASN A 617 73.39 66.33 -72.61
N GLU A 618 72.21 66.53 -72.04
CA GLU A 618 71.51 67.82 -71.88
C GLU A 618 70.92 67.82 -70.45
N TRP A 619 71.15 68.87 -69.66
CA TRP A 619 70.77 68.90 -68.23
C TRP A 619 70.13 70.24 -67.79
N SER A 620 69.96 71.19 -68.72
CA SER A 620 69.36 72.50 -68.46
C SER A 620 68.83 73.12 -69.74
N ASP A 621 67.69 73.79 -69.62
CA ASP A 621 67.04 74.66 -70.60
C ASP A 621 66.57 75.89 -69.80
N LEU A 622 67.27 77.01 -69.97
CA LEU A 622 67.16 78.20 -69.12
C LEU A 622 66.01 79.13 -69.50
N ASP A 623 65.41 78.96 -70.69
CA ASP A 623 64.29 79.79 -71.15
C ASP A 623 62.99 79.03 -71.48
N GLY A 624 63.07 77.72 -71.71
CA GLY A 624 61.96 76.81 -71.86
C GLY A 624 61.47 76.62 -73.29
N ASP A 625 62.31 76.85 -74.31
CA ASP A 625 61.98 76.59 -75.72
C ASP A 625 61.96 75.08 -76.07
N GLY A 626 62.68 74.24 -75.31
CA GLY A 626 62.80 72.80 -75.51
C GLY A 626 64.11 72.33 -76.16
N VAL A 627 65.11 73.20 -76.30
CA VAL A 627 66.50 72.89 -76.68
C VAL A 627 67.42 73.14 -75.49
N GLY A 628 68.35 72.22 -75.20
CA GLY A 628 69.26 72.38 -74.07
C GLY A 628 70.25 73.55 -74.23
N ASP A 629 70.58 74.22 -73.12
CA ASP A 629 71.52 75.36 -73.01
C ASP A 629 72.88 75.15 -73.70
N ASN A 630 73.30 73.89 -73.83
CA ASN A 630 74.58 73.49 -74.40
C ASN A 630 74.54 73.30 -75.93
N ALA A 631 73.34 73.33 -76.52
CA ALA A 631 73.07 73.20 -77.95
C ALA A 631 72.51 74.50 -78.57
N ASP A 632 71.82 75.33 -77.79
CA ASP A 632 71.24 76.59 -78.23
C ASP A 632 72.27 77.75 -78.35
N LEU A 633 71.96 78.73 -79.21
CA LEU A 633 72.73 79.97 -79.44
C LEU A 633 72.21 81.18 -78.67
N PHE A 634 70.99 81.16 -78.13
CA PHE A 634 70.33 82.27 -77.45
C PHE A 634 69.65 81.89 -76.10
N PRO A 635 70.33 81.21 -75.12
CA PRO A 635 69.66 80.43 -74.04
C PRO A 635 69.03 81.26 -72.90
N VAL A 636 68.31 82.32 -73.26
CA VAL A 636 67.65 83.34 -72.43
C VAL A 636 66.49 84.03 -73.20
N ASN A 637 66.11 83.53 -74.38
CA ASN A 637 65.13 84.12 -75.29
C ASN A 637 64.28 83.02 -75.99
N PRO A 638 63.17 82.55 -75.38
CA PRO A 638 62.41 81.35 -75.78
C PRO A 638 61.49 81.59 -77.00
N SER A 639 62.03 82.26 -78.01
CA SER A 639 61.44 82.58 -79.29
C SER A 639 62.49 82.66 -80.40
N GLU A 640 63.79 82.61 -80.06
CA GLU A 640 64.90 82.57 -80.99
C GLU A 640 65.92 81.55 -80.51
N TRP A 641 66.27 80.60 -81.36
CA TRP A 641 67.34 79.61 -81.15
C TRP A 641 68.43 79.71 -82.24
N ILE A 642 68.30 80.68 -83.15
CA ILE A 642 69.16 80.88 -84.31
C ILE A 642 69.09 82.31 -84.86
N ASP A 643 70.23 82.78 -85.36
CA ASP A 643 70.44 84.04 -86.09
C ASP A 643 71.33 83.69 -87.30
N THR A 644 70.79 83.87 -88.50
CA THR A 644 71.41 83.47 -89.78
C THR A 644 72.35 84.54 -90.36
N ASP A 645 72.16 85.80 -89.99
CA ASP A 645 72.72 86.99 -90.66
C ASP A 645 73.79 87.69 -89.78
N GLY A 646 73.57 87.72 -88.46
CA GLY A 646 74.49 88.18 -87.43
C GLY A 646 74.27 89.61 -86.94
N ASP A 647 73.10 90.22 -87.16
CA ASP A 647 72.76 91.56 -86.65
C ASP A 647 72.48 91.58 -85.12
N GLY A 648 72.01 90.46 -84.56
CA GLY A 648 71.68 90.30 -83.15
C GLY A 648 70.18 90.25 -82.81
N ILE A 649 69.30 90.29 -83.82
CA ILE A 649 67.91 89.86 -83.78
C ILE A 649 67.84 88.43 -84.35
N GLY A 650 67.01 87.56 -83.78
CA GLY A 650 66.89 86.17 -84.26
C GLY A 650 65.96 86.03 -85.46
N ASP A 651 66.11 84.90 -86.17
CA ASP A 651 65.45 84.61 -87.45
C ASP A 651 63.91 84.63 -87.39
N ASN A 652 63.28 84.45 -86.23
CA ASN A 652 61.82 84.33 -86.11
C ASN A 652 61.11 85.69 -85.92
N LEU A 653 61.78 86.68 -85.32
CA LEU A 653 61.21 87.99 -84.98
C LEU A 653 61.71 89.12 -85.89
N ASP A 654 62.85 88.96 -86.56
CA ASP A 654 63.29 89.91 -87.59
C ASP A 654 62.32 89.93 -88.79
N ALA A 655 61.91 91.14 -89.20
CA ALA A 655 61.12 91.35 -90.41
C ALA A 655 61.92 91.13 -91.71
N PHE A 656 63.27 91.18 -91.65
CA PHE A 656 64.17 91.02 -92.79
C PHE A 656 65.42 90.13 -92.48
N PRO A 657 65.29 88.81 -92.14
CA PRO A 657 66.36 87.91 -91.60
C PRO A 657 67.60 87.61 -92.47
N MET A 658 68.00 88.53 -93.33
CA MET A 658 69.08 88.46 -94.32
C MET A 658 69.64 89.87 -94.67
N ASP A 659 69.23 90.95 -93.98
CA ASP A 659 69.60 92.34 -94.29
C ASP A 659 69.83 93.21 -93.02
N ILE A 660 70.87 92.84 -92.25
CA ILE A 660 71.61 93.50 -91.12
C ILE A 660 71.49 95.04 -90.83
N ASP A 661 70.87 95.85 -91.69
CA ASP A 661 70.65 97.30 -91.52
C ASP A 661 69.18 97.67 -91.17
N GLU A 662 68.18 96.77 -91.30
CA GLU A 662 66.75 97.03 -91.04
C GLU A 662 66.00 95.81 -90.46
N TRP A 663 65.33 95.95 -89.30
CA TRP A 663 64.74 94.80 -88.56
C TRP A 663 63.23 94.90 -88.22
N ILE A 664 62.59 96.07 -88.34
CA ILE A 664 61.16 96.30 -88.01
C ILE A 664 60.49 97.20 -89.06
N ASP A 665 59.23 96.92 -89.41
CA ASP A 665 58.29 97.79 -90.14
C ASP A 665 56.97 97.86 -89.33
N ASP A 666 56.80 98.89 -88.50
CA ASP A 666 55.71 99.00 -87.51
C ASP A 666 54.32 99.30 -88.12
N ASP A 667 54.25 99.96 -89.29
CA ASP A 667 52.96 100.33 -89.90
C ASP A 667 52.61 99.60 -91.21
N GLY A 668 53.56 98.82 -91.75
CA GLY A 668 53.35 97.87 -92.85
C GLY A 668 53.31 98.51 -94.24
N ASP A 669 53.96 99.66 -94.40
CA ASP A 669 54.14 100.38 -95.68
C ASP A 669 55.18 99.69 -96.59
N GLY A 670 56.06 98.86 -96.03
CA GLY A 670 57.12 98.12 -96.74
C GLY A 670 58.49 98.80 -96.65
N ILE A 671 58.69 99.68 -95.67
CA ILE A 671 59.92 100.43 -95.39
C ILE A 671 60.26 100.28 -93.90
N GLY A 672 61.51 99.95 -93.60
CA GLY A 672 61.97 99.77 -92.22
C GLY A 672 61.84 101.04 -91.37
N ASN A 673 61.60 100.83 -90.07
CA ASN A 673 61.36 101.87 -89.06
C ASN A 673 62.48 102.92 -88.98
N ASN A 674 63.72 102.56 -89.32
CA ASN A 674 64.83 103.52 -89.32
C ASN A 674 64.70 104.57 -90.44
N ALA A 675 63.86 104.30 -91.45
CA ALA A 675 63.64 105.15 -92.61
C ALA A 675 62.32 105.95 -92.61
N ASP A 676 61.28 105.58 -91.82
CA ASP A 676 60.09 106.44 -91.64
C ASP A 676 60.14 107.36 -90.41
N ALA A 677 59.49 108.52 -90.52
CA ALA A 677 59.48 109.60 -89.54
C ALA A 677 58.17 109.72 -88.76
N TYR A 678 57.13 108.94 -89.08
CA TYR A 678 56.13 108.54 -88.10
C TYR A 678 55.70 107.09 -88.40
N PRO A 679 56.52 106.06 -88.05
CA PRO A 679 56.32 104.65 -88.41
C PRO A 679 55.13 104.01 -87.65
N LEU A 680 53.98 104.67 -87.64
CA LEU A 680 52.82 104.41 -86.79
C LEU A 680 51.51 104.85 -87.48
N ASP A 681 51.52 105.16 -88.78
CA ASP A 681 50.32 105.44 -89.59
C ASP A 681 50.67 105.38 -91.10
N SER A 682 50.49 104.18 -91.68
CA SER A 682 50.83 103.77 -93.06
C SER A 682 50.04 104.46 -94.17
N SER A 683 49.49 105.64 -93.91
CA SER A 683 48.67 106.40 -94.86
C SER A 683 49.20 107.79 -95.18
N LYS A 684 50.28 108.28 -94.52
CA LYS A 684 50.40 109.61 -93.85
C LYS A 684 49.95 109.51 -92.40
N TRP A 685 50.09 110.55 -91.56
CA TRP A 685 49.97 110.41 -90.09
C TRP A 685 48.91 111.30 -89.32
N LYS A 686 48.11 110.76 -88.35
CA LYS A 686 46.99 111.29 -87.43
C LYS A 686 45.52 110.97 -87.87
N GLU A 687 44.42 110.88 -87.06
CA GLU A 687 44.06 110.91 -85.58
C GLU A 687 42.51 110.68 -85.32
N GLY A 688 41.98 110.22 -84.14
CA GLY A 688 40.49 110.24 -83.82
C GLY A 688 39.89 109.60 -82.49
N PRO A 689 38.78 110.13 -81.86
CA PRO A 689 38.03 109.61 -80.65
C PRO A 689 36.45 109.56 -80.75
N ASN A 690 35.52 109.16 -79.81
CA ASN A 690 35.37 108.27 -78.59
C ASN A 690 33.86 108.25 -78.02
N TYR A 691 33.48 107.37 -77.04
CA TYR A 691 32.33 107.34 -76.04
C TYR A 691 30.90 106.74 -76.31
N LEU A 692 30.25 106.01 -75.33
CA LEU A 692 28.83 106.13 -74.78
C LEU A 692 28.12 104.89 -74.07
N ILE A 693 27.05 105.15 -73.25
CA ILE A 693 25.78 104.34 -72.95
C ILE A 693 25.57 103.45 -71.64
N ILE A 694 24.33 102.90 -71.39
CA ILE A 694 23.61 102.62 -70.07
C ILE A 694 22.68 101.33 -70.05
N GLY A 695 22.14 100.83 -68.90
CA GLY A 695 21.48 99.48 -68.71
C GLY A 695 20.19 99.23 -67.82
N PHE A 696 20.10 98.07 -67.09
CA PHE A 696 18.92 97.14 -67.18
C PHE A 696 18.37 96.37 -65.91
N VAL A 697 18.43 96.89 -64.67
CA VAL A 697 18.38 96.13 -63.37
C VAL A 697 17.08 95.33 -62.96
N GLY A 698 15.94 95.40 -63.64
CA GLY A 698 14.61 95.23 -63.00
C GLY A 698 13.89 93.86 -62.90
N ALA A 699 14.54 92.69 -63.04
CA ALA A 699 13.86 91.46 -63.52
C ALA A 699 13.03 90.56 -62.55
N LEU A 700 13.57 89.42 -62.05
CA LEU A 700 12.77 88.18 -61.85
C LEU A 700 12.92 87.47 -60.48
N VAL A 701 12.40 88.08 -59.40
CA VAL A 701 12.32 87.50 -58.03
C VAL A 701 11.15 86.48 -57.88
N THR A 702 10.50 86.07 -58.96
CA THR A 702 9.06 85.73 -58.97
C THR A 702 8.67 84.25 -58.81
N VAL A 703 9.61 83.29 -58.78
CA VAL A 703 9.29 81.88 -59.13
C VAL A 703 9.15 80.92 -57.91
N ALA A 704 9.55 81.33 -56.71
CA ALA A 704 9.89 80.44 -55.59
C ALA A 704 8.74 79.76 -54.78
N ILE A 705 7.51 79.63 -55.32
CA ILE A 705 6.30 79.37 -54.49
C ILE A 705 5.58 78.02 -54.74
N ILE A 706 5.78 77.34 -55.87
CA ILE A 706 4.69 76.54 -56.47
C ILE A 706 4.43 75.12 -55.90
N THR A 707 5.44 74.34 -55.49
CA THR A 707 5.34 72.85 -55.48
C THR A 707 5.19 72.15 -54.12
N TYR A 708 4.68 72.83 -53.10
CA TYR A 708 4.57 72.39 -51.68
C TYR A 708 3.61 71.20 -51.38
N ILE A 709 3.11 70.42 -52.36
CA ILE A 709 1.99 69.47 -52.15
C ILE A 709 2.22 68.10 -52.83
N GLY A 710 2.33 67.02 -52.05
CA GLY A 710 2.29 65.63 -52.56
C GLY A 710 2.82 64.51 -51.63
N ARG A 711 1.90 63.84 -50.91
CA ARG A 711 1.98 62.52 -50.24
C ARG A 711 0.54 61.94 -50.17
N PRO A 712 0.25 60.65 -49.92
CA PRO A 712 1.03 59.63 -49.20
C PRO A 712 2.34 59.23 -49.85
#